data_AF-A0A2T4BAI1-F1
#
_entry.id   AF-A0A2T4BAI1-F1
#
_cell.length_a   1.000
_cell.length_b   1.000
_cell.length_c   1.000
_cell.angle_alpha   90.00
_cell.angle_beta   90.00
_cell.angle_gamma   90.00
#
_symmetry.space_group_name_H-M   'P 1'
#
loop_
_entity.id
_entity.type
_entity.pdbx_description
1 polymer ?
#
loop_
_entity_poly.entity_id
_entity_poly.type
_entity_poly.pdbx_seq_one_letter_code
_entity_poly.pdbx_strand_id
1 'polypeptide(L)'
;MEATGSSVTILFPQRFWKQVDSLPADGQKIAWSIRYLLSSLQPKTSFTWWLLFPEPKDSDWKTRWQALLTPDLRRNPYALIAKDARRGSPNDLYYDNINLETIERPDPRHTPAVNVFCSRDERTVSLLGGAADEGRWLLTKGLECESTKLPAYVLPLPGSEWKSQKSDDELYGIRGTGFPTAFLMYTTLKQHRHSAPLRRVTATQAATMTTALCEGLAVAENRAYNALRDAERKLAKMKEQEAEDEDGDDIAEQEELVAGIHEQKFLDVAAPKILSYIATFSPEADREIPDAEPDVKRLYDAYNYAKELRRQDSEDEIEHRTRTNWPFGLKRPPVRLDVAQPFPSDLGAYLNDLSRFKGKTTIRIQYDVDDKSFQHECSGISEMNRLALDSPEAQWWNFVVAFDRSLMPTVCDLTERFTGLGKAVKQGRFIGQHAQAIKTFKEAVFGRVSLVGGPGSGKSTLATNVVAAMLEGEMAEVPSRPRKEADYDAKMREMGEAGQLLETEGYAPMADDSTNLADLARRAHDVAQATEGQAPMADDSMDPADSARRAHDAALDILIDSLRVTDASNTLSPSDSDSRDDSSLSKLTPIVWTAPQNTQVGDAVLRLQAKVQNKRIIRIYPYDDELRVFMAAVLHGPEDMAIDENSPHSAKRLIAHINGFRAALYVERNPATDPSSLAMQLREEVEQNPDAYPEIKEAWDLQVSNPANYMVNKRDYFDSARKIIADFVCKADVIAGTPVALRMLYNHVPVLKPCFVVIDEAGRLTESMAVLPIARHADVPALWIGDVKQFGPIAAAEQDIEYNPIFTAQRKRSLLARMEGAGQ
;
A
#
# COMPACT_ATOMS: atom_id res chain seq x y z
N MET A 1 36.97 19.21 46.35
CA MET A 1 37.99 20.28 46.27
C MET A 1 37.48 21.42 47.13
N GLU A 2 38.14 21.73 48.26
CA GLU A 2 37.79 22.89 49.08
C GLU A 2 38.39 24.18 48.47
N ALA A 3 37.58 25.24 48.44
CA ALA A 3 38.06 26.60 48.28
C ALA A 3 37.13 27.54 49.06
N THR A 4 37.69 28.14 50.12
CA THR A 4 37.15 29.27 50.88
C THR A 4 37.44 30.56 50.12
N GLY A 5 36.48 31.49 50.04
CA GLY A 5 36.75 32.82 49.48
C GLY A 5 35.53 33.47 48.82
N SER A 6 34.93 34.38 49.56
CA SER A 6 33.75 35.19 49.24
C SER A 6 33.92 36.12 48.02
N SER A 7 33.58 35.64 46.83
CA SER A 7 32.75 36.35 45.84
C SER A 7 32.46 35.40 44.68
N VAL A 8 31.19 35.22 44.31
CA VAL A 8 30.82 34.50 43.09
C VAL A 8 30.24 35.50 42.11
N THR A 9 30.92 35.66 40.98
CA THR A 9 30.33 36.29 39.80
C THR A 9 29.40 35.26 39.17
N ILE A 10 28.10 35.57 39.09
CA ILE A 10 27.14 34.72 38.38
C ILE A 10 27.42 34.85 36.88
N LEU A 11 28.23 33.95 36.33
CA LEU A 11 28.39 33.80 34.89
C LEU A 11 27.49 32.67 34.43
N PHE A 12 26.34 33.05 33.89
CA PHE A 12 25.57 32.11 33.10
C PHE A 12 26.32 31.89 31.78
N PRO A 13 26.47 30.64 31.30
CA PRO A 13 26.95 30.42 29.95
C PRO A 13 25.97 31.12 29.02
N GLN A 14 26.38 32.21 28.35
CA GLN A 14 25.51 32.90 27.38
C GLN A 14 24.93 31.92 26.35
N ARG A 15 25.64 30.83 26.07
CA ARG A 15 25.18 29.74 25.21
C ARG A 15 23.93 29.02 25.73
N PHE A 16 23.79 28.80 27.04
CA PHE A 16 22.61 28.15 27.62
C PHE A 16 21.37 29.03 27.46
N TRP A 17 21.45 30.32 27.82
CA TRP A 17 20.30 31.22 27.71
C TRP A 17 19.93 31.55 26.26
N LYS A 18 20.90 31.59 25.34
CA LYS A 18 20.63 31.70 23.90
C LYS A 18 19.90 30.47 23.33
N GLN A 19 19.90 29.35 24.06
CA GLN A 19 19.24 28.11 23.67
C GLN A 19 17.92 27.87 24.43
N VAL A 20 17.56 28.71 25.41
CA VAL A 20 16.31 28.52 26.16
C VAL A 20 15.09 28.65 25.24
N ASP A 21 15.13 29.56 24.28
CA ASP A 21 14.03 29.73 23.30
C ASP A 21 13.88 28.51 22.35
N SER A 22 14.86 27.60 22.32
CA SER A 22 14.82 26.34 21.56
C SER A 22 14.30 25.14 22.38
N LEU A 23 14.01 25.32 23.67
CA LEU A 23 13.38 24.28 24.49
C LEU A 23 11.88 24.18 24.21
N PRO A 24 11.21 23.03 24.47
CA PRO A 24 9.75 22.95 24.49
C PRO A 24 9.13 23.90 25.52
N ALA A 25 7.86 24.29 25.33
CA ALA A 25 7.19 25.32 26.14
C ALA A 25 7.24 25.07 27.66
N ASP A 26 7.16 23.81 28.10
CA ASP A 26 7.26 23.45 29.52
C ASP A 26 8.70 23.56 30.05
N GLY A 27 9.70 23.21 29.22
CA GLY A 27 11.11 23.42 29.53
C GLY A 27 11.49 24.89 29.57
N GLN A 28 10.91 25.71 28.69
CA GLN A 28 11.00 27.16 28.75
C GLN A 28 10.37 27.69 30.03
N LYS A 29 9.14 27.27 30.36
CA LYS A 29 8.45 27.66 31.61
C LYS A 29 9.28 27.33 32.83
N ILE A 30 9.88 26.14 32.89
CA ILE A 30 10.75 25.74 34.01
C ILE A 30 12.01 26.59 34.05
N ALA A 31 12.69 26.79 32.90
CA ALA A 31 13.90 27.60 32.82
C ALA A 31 13.65 29.08 33.18
N TRP A 32 12.55 29.66 32.71
CA TRP A 32 12.12 31.02 33.03
C TRP A 32 11.64 31.14 34.47
N SER A 33 10.94 30.14 35.02
CA SER A 33 10.55 30.12 36.43
C SER A 33 11.77 30.04 37.35
N ILE A 34 12.78 29.22 36.99
CA ILE A 34 14.06 29.16 37.69
C ILE A 34 14.79 30.50 37.55
N ARG A 35 14.83 31.12 36.37
CA ARG A 35 15.45 32.44 36.18
C ARG A 35 14.75 33.52 37.00
N TYR A 36 13.42 33.52 37.01
CA TYR A 36 12.59 34.48 37.75
C TYR A 36 12.77 34.29 39.27
N LEU A 37 12.74 33.05 39.74
CA LEU A 37 13.04 32.69 41.12
C LEU A 37 14.44 33.18 41.52
N LEU A 38 15.46 32.89 40.70
CA LEU A 38 16.86 33.28 40.96
C LEU A 38 17.09 34.79 40.91
N SER A 39 16.38 35.51 40.05
CA SER A 39 16.45 36.98 39.96
C SER A 39 15.66 37.71 41.05
N SER A 40 14.70 37.01 41.69
CA SER A 40 13.93 37.52 42.83
C SER A 40 14.64 37.36 44.19
N LEU A 41 15.73 36.58 44.26
CA LEU A 41 16.50 36.37 45.48
C LEU A 41 17.50 37.52 45.69
N GLN A 42 17.47 38.16 46.86
CA GLN A 42 18.39 39.26 47.15
C GLN A 42 19.86 38.81 47.14
N PRO A 43 20.82 39.68 46.75
CA PRO A 43 22.22 39.30 46.49
C PRO A 43 23.03 38.82 47.71
N LYS A 44 22.43 38.74 48.90
CA LYS A 44 23.15 38.57 50.17
C LYS A 44 22.88 37.26 50.90
N THR A 45 22.12 36.34 50.33
CA THR A 45 21.90 35.01 50.93
C THR A 45 22.57 33.94 50.09
N SER A 46 23.56 33.27 50.69
CA SER A 46 24.23 32.10 50.13
C SER A 46 23.25 30.94 50.09
N PHE A 47 22.86 30.51 48.89
CA PHE A 47 22.15 29.25 48.69
C PHE A 47 23.05 28.30 47.92
N THR A 48 23.37 27.16 48.53
CA THR A 48 24.01 26.04 47.86
C THR A 48 22.91 25.06 47.49
N TRP A 49 22.61 24.92 46.19
CA TRP A 49 21.73 23.86 45.71
C TRP A 49 22.57 22.66 45.31
N TRP A 50 22.22 21.50 45.87
CA TRP A 50 22.69 20.22 45.39
C TRP A 50 21.50 19.57 44.67
N LEU A 51 21.63 19.33 43.36
CA LEU A 51 20.78 18.34 42.68
C LEU A 51 21.29 16.97 43.11
N LEU A 52 20.84 16.54 44.29
CA LEU A 52 21.03 15.19 44.79
C LEU A 52 20.07 14.28 44.02
N PHE A 53 20.55 13.71 42.93
CA PHE A 53 19.95 12.49 42.43
C PHE A 53 20.25 11.38 43.44
N PRO A 54 19.25 10.59 43.86
CA PRO A 54 19.43 9.68 44.98
C PRO A 54 20.55 8.68 44.70
N GLU A 55 21.46 8.53 45.68
CA GLU A 55 22.57 7.58 45.62
C GLU A 55 22.06 6.11 45.68
N PRO A 56 22.87 5.16 45.20
CA PRO A 56 22.42 4.00 44.42
C PRO A 56 22.12 2.77 45.26
N LYS A 57 21.24 2.88 46.27
CA LYS A 57 20.85 1.68 47.04
C LYS A 57 19.43 1.19 46.83
N ASP A 58 18.45 2.06 46.53
CA ASP A 58 17.05 1.61 46.35
C ASP A 58 16.23 2.47 45.37
N SER A 59 16.84 3.34 44.57
CA SER A 59 16.08 4.23 43.69
C SER A 59 16.34 3.94 42.21
N ASP A 60 15.31 3.37 41.60
CA ASP A 60 15.18 3.04 40.17
C ASP A 60 15.11 4.30 39.27
N TRP A 61 15.51 5.47 39.79
CA TRP A 61 15.41 6.76 39.09
C TRP A 61 16.30 6.79 37.86
N LYS A 62 17.48 6.16 37.91
CA LYS A 62 18.40 6.12 36.78
C LYS A 62 17.79 5.37 35.59
N THR A 63 17.03 4.31 35.87
CA THR A 63 16.24 3.52 34.91
C THR A 63 15.03 4.33 34.41
N ARG A 64 14.28 4.96 35.32
CA ARG A 64 13.09 5.79 34.99
C ARG A 64 13.42 7.05 34.19
N TRP A 65 14.61 7.61 34.39
CA TRP A 65 15.09 8.80 33.68
C TRP A 65 16.10 8.45 32.58
N GLN A 66 16.39 7.16 32.36
CA GLN A 66 17.37 6.71 31.37
C GLN A 66 16.96 7.21 29.99
N ALA A 67 15.67 7.12 29.63
CA ALA A 67 15.13 7.65 28.38
C ALA A 67 15.43 9.15 28.17
N LEU A 68 15.33 9.99 29.21
CA LEU A 68 15.62 11.42 29.09
C LEU A 68 17.13 11.74 29.07
N LEU A 69 17.95 10.81 29.56
CA LEU A 69 19.40 10.95 29.69
C LEU A 69 20.17 10.23 28.58
N THR A 70 19.53 9.34 27.81
CA THR A 70 20.14 8.71 26.63
C THR A 70 20.39 9.79 25.57
N PRO A 71 21.63 9.97 25.11
CA PRO A 71 21.96 10.93 24.04
C PRO A 71 21.08 10.77 22.78
N ASP A 72 20.60 9.56 22.53
CA ASP A 72 19.76 9.20 21.38
C ASP A 72 18.39 9.89 21.37
N LEU A 73 17.79 10.17 22.53
CA LEU A 73 16.50 10.87 22.61
C LEU A 73 16.60 12.38 22.32
N ARG A 74 17.80 12.97 22.44
CA ARG A 74 18.03 14.40 22.13
C ARG A 74 18.14 14.68 20.62
N ARG A 75 18.11 13.66 19.78
CA ARG A 75 18.28 13.74 18.32
C ARG A 75 17.31 12.84 17.58
N ASN A 76 16.10 12.63 18.09
CA ASN A 76 15.15 11.82 17.34
C ASN A 76 14.61 12.63 16.14
N PRO A 77 15.01 12.29 14.90
CA PRO A 77 14.64 13.05 13.71
C PRO A 77 13.13 13.01 13.45
N TYR A 78 12.45 11.98 13.95
CA TYR A 78 11.05 11.71 13.62
C TYR A 78 10.06 12.52 14.46
N ALA A 79 10.49 13.17 15.55
CA ALA A 79 9.57 13.93 16.41
C ALA A 79 8.97 15.16 15.70
N LEU A 80 9.77 15.89 14.91
CA LEU A 80 9.31 17.02 14.10
C LEU A 80 8.43 16.54 12.94
N ILE A 81 8.89 15.50 12.24
CA ILE A 81 8.14 14.85 11.16
C ILE A 81 6.78 14.36 11.66
N ALA A 82 6.72 13.77 12.86
CA ALA A 82 5.50 13.26 13.46
C ALA A 82 4.47 14.34 13.80
N LYS A 83 4.91 15.56 14.07
CA LYS A 83 4.03 16.71 14.28
C LYS A 83 3.44 17.18 12.95
N ASP A 84 4.28 17.31 11.92
CA ASP A 84 3.88 17.90 10.63
C ASP A 84 3.14 16.91 9.72
N ALA A 85 3.39 15.61 9.90
CA ALA A 85 2.73 14.53 9.18
C ALA A 85 1.26 14.33 9.55
N ARG A 86 0.79 14.92 10.65
CA ARG A 86 -0.55 14.65 11.18
C ARG A 86 -1.58 15.68 10.80
N ARG A 87 -2.73 15.16 10.39
CA ARG A 87 -4.00 15.88 10.39
C ARG A 87 -4.94 15.21 11.40
N GLY A 88 -4.65 15.36 12.69
CA GLY A 88 -5.48 14.81 13.77
C GLY A 88 -4.77 13.84 14.73
N SER A 89 -5.54 12.95 15.33
CA SER A 89 -5.05 11.98 16.32
C SER A 89 -4.18 10.89 15.66
N PRO A 90 -3.14 10.38 16.34
CA PRO A 90 -2.39 9.19 15.89
C PRO A 90 -3.27 7.96 15.61
N ASN A 91 -4.44 7.86 16.24
CA ASN A 91 -5.38 6.75 16.05
C ASN A 91 -6.19 6.87 14.76
N ASP A 92 -6.23 8.07 14.20
CA ASP A 92 -6.98 8.41 13.01
C ASP A 92 -6.06 8.49 11.78
N LEU A 93 -4.76 8.22 11.93
CA LEU A 93 -3.86 8.14 10.79
C LEU A 93 -4.07 6.86 9.98
N TYR A 94 -4.07 7.02 8.66
CA TYR A 94 -4.19 6.00 7.62
C TYR A 94 -3.33 6.39 6.40
N TYR A 95 -3.27 5.48 5.42
CA TYR A 95 -2.52 5.66 4.18
C TYR A 95 -2.88 6.96 3.44
N ASP A 96 -4.17 7.32 3.36
CA ASP A 96 -4.63 8.47 2.56
C ASP A 96 -4.56 9.82 3.27
N ASN A 97 -4.59 9.84 4.61
CA ASN A 97 -4.69 11.09 5.37
C ASN A 97 -3.40 11.50 6.09
N ILE A 98 -2.34 10.70 6.00
CA ILE A 98 -1.00 11.12 6.43
C ILE A 98 -0.48 12.20 5.47
N ASN A 99 0.02 13.29 6.04
CA ASN A 99 0.51 14.42 5.27
C ASN A 99 2.00 14.23 4.95
N LEU A 100 2.32 13.75 3.74
CA LEU A 100 3.72 13.56 3.32
C LEU A 100 4.21 14.62 2.33
N GLU A 101 3.30 15.43 1.79
CA GLU A 101 3.60 16.39 0.73
C GLU A 101 4.20 17.70 1.24
N THR A 102 3.78 18.15 2.42
CA THR A 102 4.25 19.42 2.98
C THR A 102 5.44 19.25 3.95
N ILE A 103 5.90 18.02 4.17
CA ILE A 103 7.03 17.74 5.05
C ILE A 103 8.32 18.02 4.29
N GLU A 104 9.22 18.77 4.91
CA GLU A 104 10.59 18.90 4.42
C GLU A 104 11.29 17.54 4.50
N ARG A 105 11.67 16.98 3.35
CA ARG A 105 12.31 15.67 3.26
C ARG A 105 13.72 15.75 3.84
N PRO A 106 13.99 15.15 5.01
CA PRO A 106 15.28 15.30 5.68
C PRO A 106 16.39 14.55 4.94
N ASP A 107 17.65 14.95 5.14
CA ASP A 107 18.79 14.18 4.61
C ASP A 107 18.83 12.80 5.31
N PRO A 108 18.79 11.68 4.57
CA PRO A 108 18.78 10.33 5.15
C PRO A 108 19.96 10.05 6.08
N ARG A 109 21.10 10.73 5.87
CA ARG A 109 22.29 10.63 6.73
C ARG A 109 22.06 11.18 8.14
N HIS A 110 21.05 12.03 8.29
CA HIS A 110 20.68 12.64 9.57
C HIS A 110 19.43 12.00 10.20
N THR A 111 18.83 10.99 9.54
CA THR A 111 17.64 10.28 10.04
C THR A 111 17.90 8.78 10.24
N PRO A 112 18.71 8.38 11.24
CA PRO A 112 18.98 6.97 11.49
C PRO A 112 17.73 6.21 11.94
N ALA A 113 17.76 4.88 11.81
CA ALA A 113 16.74 4.01 12.43
C ALA A 113 16.89 4.06 13.95
N VAL A 114 15.78 3.93 14.68
CA VAL A 114 15.78 3.93 16.14
C VAL A 114 15.44 2.55 16.70
N ASN A 115 16.05 2.20 17.83
CA ASN A 115 15.68 1.01 18.60
C ASN A 115 14.48 1.28 19.52
N VAL A 116 14.33 2.52 19.94
CA VAL A 116 13.29 2.97 20.87
C VAL A 116 12.69 4.26 20.33
N PHE A 117 11.37 4.31 20.21
CA PHE A 117 10.64 5.53 19.88
C PHE A 117 10.41 6.35 21.14
N CYS A 118 10.45 7.68 21.04
CA CYS A 118 10.21 8.56 22.19
C CYS A 118 8.73 8.63 22.57
N SER A 119 7.85 8.30 21.62
CA SER A 119 6.41 8.34 21.81
C SER A 119 5.69 7.37 20.86
N ARG A 120 4.49 6.96 21.23
CA ARG A 120 3.54 6.22 20.37
C ARG A 120 3.32 6.91 19.03
N ASP A 121 3.23 8.22 19.14
CA ASP A 121 3.09 9.22 18.12
C ASP A 121 4.18 9.13 17.05
N GLU A 122 5.42 9.11 17.49
CA GLU A 122 6.59 8.97 16.64
C GLU A 122 6.63 7.59 15.97
N ARG A 123 6.43 6.51 16.73
CA ARG A 123 6.33 5.16 16.17
C ARG A 123 5.28 5.10 15.06
N THR A 124 4.09 5.62 15.33
CA THR A 124 2.97 5.56 14.38
C THR A 124 3.33 6.23 13.07
N VAL A 125 3.86 7.45 13.13
CA VAL A 125 4.23 8.20 11.92
C VAL A 125 5.40 7.54 11.20
N SER A 126 6.41 7.05 11.92
CA SER A 126 7.57 6.41 11.27
C SER A 126 7.22 5.10 10.56
N LEU A 127 6.35 4.28 11.17
CA LEU A 127 5.95 3.01 10.58
C LEU A 127 4.92 3.19 9.45
N LEU A 128 3.86 3.95 9.70
CA LEU A 128 2.80 4.21 8.72
C LEU A 128 3.31 5.10 7.60
N GLY A 129 4.01 6.19 7.94
CA GLY A 129 4.60 7.12 6.98
C GLY A 129 5.66 6.48 6.11
N GLY A 130 6.45 5.52 6.63
CA GLY A 130 7.39 4.78 5.79
C GLY A 130 6.72 3.95 4.70
N ALA A 131 5.66 3.21 5.04
CA ALA A 131 4.88 2.47 4.05
C ALA A 131 4.14 3.41 3.07
N ALA A 132 3.52 4.47 3.59
CA ALA A 132 2.77 5.43 2.77
C ALA A 132 3.68 6.24 1.83
N ASP A 133 4.86 6.66 2.26
CA ASP A 133 5.82 7.40 1.42
C ASP A 133 6.36 6.53 0.29
N GLU A 134 6.61 5.24 0.55
CA GLU A 134 7.01 4.28 -0.47
C GLU A 134 5.87 3.95 -1.45
N GLY A 135 4.63 3.84 -0.98
CA GLY A 135 3.45 3.70 -1.83
C GLY A 135 3.24 4.92 -2.74
N ARG A 136 3.36 6.14 -2.20
CA ARG A 136 3.28 7.40 -2.98
C ARG A 136 4.42 7.53 -3.98
N TRP A 137 5.64 7.13 -3.62
CA TRP A 137 6.75 7.03 -4.55
C TRP A 137 6.40 6.12 -5.72
N LEU A 138 5.90 4.92 -5.44
CA LEU A 138 5.55 3.94 -6.47
C LEU A 138 4.45 4.46 -7.40
N LEU A 139 3.40 5.09 -6.86
CA LEU A 139 2.34 5.74 -7.63
C LEU A 139 2.91 6.88 -8.50
N THR A 140 3.79 7.70 -7.94
CA THR A 140 4.47 8.78 -8.67
C THR A 140 5.31 8.22 -9.80
N LYS A 141 6.04 7.10 -9.59
CA LYS A 141 6.79 6.41 -10.65
C LYS A 141 5.90 5.78 -11.71
N GLY A 142 4.73 5.28 -11.34
CA GLY A 142 3.71 4.84 -12.29
C GLY A 142 3.27 5.98 -13.18
N LEU A 143 2.87 7.10 -12.57
CA LEU A 143 2.45 8.31 -13.29
C LEU A 143 3.57 8.90 -14.12
N GLU A 144 4.80 8.97 -13.61
CA GLU A 144 5.98 9.45 -14.33
C GLU A 144 6.29 8.56 -15.54
N CYS A 145 6.20 7.25 -15.39
CA CYS A 145 6.43 6.30 -16.48
C CYS A 145 5.36 6.42 -17.56
N GLU A 146 4.08 6.49 -17.16
CA GLU A 146 2.99 6.81 -18.07
C GLU A 146 3.25 8.17 -18.74
N SER A 147 3.83 9.11 -17.97
CA SER A 147 4.17 10.46 -18.40
C SER A 147 5.32 10.55 -19.40
N THR A 148 6.13 9.51 -19.48
CA THR A 148 7.38 9.53 -20.23
C THR A 148 7.16 8.99 -21.63
N LYS A 149 7.45 9.83 -22.63
CA LYS A 149 7.51 9.42 -24.03
C LYS A 149 8.88 8.82 -24.30
N LEU A 150 8.94 7.52 -24.56
CA LEU A 150 10.19 6.85 -24.87
C LEU A 150 10.28 6.58 -26.38
N PRO A 151 11.42 6.90 -27.04
CA PRO A 151 11.67 6.40 -28.37
C PRO A 151 11.94 4.90 -28.27
N ALA A 152 11.11 4.10 -28.94
CA ALA A 152 11.22 2.66 -28.97
C ALA A 152 11.24 2.12 -30.39
N TYR A 153 11.82 0.93 -30.48
CA TYR A 153 11.67 0.04 -31.60
C TYR A 153 10.60 -0.97 -31.25
N VAL A 154 9.64 -1.10 -32.14
CA VAL A 154 8.56 -2.06 -32.02
C VAL A 154 8.78 -3.06 -33.15
N LEU A 155 8.78 -4.35 -32.80
CA LEU A 155 8.87 -5.45 -33.74
C LEU A 155 7.61 -6.30 -33.60
N PRO A 156 6.85 -6.51 -34.68
CA PRO A 156 5.74 -7.45 -34.64
C PRO A 156 6.27 -8.87 -34.45
N LEU A 157 5.67 -9.64 -33.54
CA LEU A 157 6.03 -11.04 -33.34
C LEU A 157 5.34 -11.90 -34.42
N PRO A 158 6.10 -12.62 -35.27
CA PRO A 158 5.52 -13.50 -36.28
C PRO A 158 4.62 -14.56 -35.66
N GLY A 159 3.48 -14.86 -36.28
CA GLY A 159 2.53 -15.86 -35.77
C GLY A 159 1.54 -15.30 -34.74
N SER A 160 1.70 -14.05 -34.30
CA SER A 160 0.76 -13.36 -33.41
C SER A 160 -0.39 -12.68 -34.14
N GLU A 161 -0.51 -12.87 -35.46
CA GLU A 161 -1.53 -12.20 -36.26
C GLU A 161 -2.92 -12.56 -35.75
N TRP A 162 -3.83 -11.58 -35.71
CA TRP A 162 -5.21 -11.83 -35.35
C TRP A 162 -5.91 -12.60 -36.48
N LYS A 163 -5.82 -13.92 -36.39
CA LYS A 163 -6.45 -14.85 -37.32
C LYS A 163 -7.96 -14.81 -37.10
N SER A 164 -8.71 -14.56 -38.17
CA SER A 164 -10.17 -14.50 -38.11
C SER A 164 -10.76 -15.81 -37.62
N GLN A 165 -11.53 -15.73 -36.54
CA GLN A 165 -12.38 -16.79 -36.02
C GLN A 165 -13.84 -16.47 -36.28
N LYS A 166 -14.72 -17.49 -36.28
CA LYS A 166 -16.17 -17.29 -36.47
C LYS A 166 -16.78 -16.44 -35.36
N SER A 167 -16.27 -16.59 -34.13
CA SER A 167 -16.69 -15.84 -32.96
C SER A 167 -16.20 -14.39 -32.94
N ASP A 168 -15.27 -13.98 -33.80
CA ASP A 168 -14.69 -12.64 -33.72
C ASP A 168 -15.71 -11.54 -34.04
N ASP A 169 -16.60 -11.81 -35.00
CA ASP A 169 -17.68 -10.89 -35.38
C ASP A 169 -18.68 -10.74 -34.22
N GLU A 170 -18.98 -11.84 -33.52
CA GLU A 170 -19.87 -11.87 -32.35
C GLU A 170 -19.24 -11.24 -31.10
N LEU A 171 -17.92 -11.39 -30.91
CA LEU A 171 -17.22 -10.99 -29.68
C LEU A 171 -16.63 -9.57 -29.77
N TYR A 172 -16.20 -9.14 -30.96
CA TYR A 172 -15.50 -7.88 -31.20
C TYR A 172 -16.20 -6.99 -32.23
N GLY A 173 -17.23 -7.47 -32.92
CA GLY A 173 -17.93 -6.73 -33.97
C GLY A 173 -17.14 -6.55 -35.27
N ILE A 174 -15.94 -7.17 -35.37
CA ILE A 174 -15.09 -7.14 -36.56
C ILE A 174 -14.37 -8.48 -36.71
N ARG A 175 -14.14 -8.89 -37.96
CA ARG A 175 -13.34 -10.09 -38.28
C ARG A 175 -11.86 -9.87 -37.97
N GLY A 176 -11.18 -10.97 -37.64
CA GLY A 176 -9.74 -10.96 -37.45
C GLY A 176 -8.99 -10.35 -38.63
N THR A 177 -8.08 -9.44 -38.32
CA THR A 177 -7.55 -8.47 -39.27
C THR A 177 -6.26 -8.91 -39.96
N GLY A 178 -5.67 -10.02 -39.51
CA GLY A 178 -4.36 -10.47 -39.97
C GLY A 178 -3.19 -9.61 -39.47
N PHE A 179 -3.43 -8.57 -38.67
CA PHE A 179 -2.37 -7.77 -38.06
C PHE A 179 -1.80 -8.47 -36.81
N PRO A 180 -0.49 -8.33 -36.54
CA PRO A 180 0.14 -8.80 -35.32
C PRO A 180 -0.56 -8.26 -34.07
N THR A 181 -0.83 -9.12 -33.10
CA THR A 181 -1.41 -8.74 -31.79
C THR A 181 -0.38 -8.67 -30.69
N ALA A 182 0.82 -9.20 -30.92
CA ALA A 182 1.93 -9.17 -29.98
C ALA A 182 3.17 -8.53 -30.60
N PHE A 183 3.86 -7.74 -29.80
CA PHE A 183 5.02 -6.96 -30.24
C PHE A 183 6.16 -7.10 -29.23
N LEU A 184 7.38 -7.24 -29.75
CA LEU A 184 8.59 -7.02 -28.97
C LEU A 184 8.92 -5.54 -29.02
N MET A 185 9.06 -4.94 -27.85
CA MET A 185 9.39 -3.53 -27.72
C MET A 185 10.77 -3.39 -27.10
N TYR A 186 11.66 -2.67 -27.78
CA TYR A 186 12.98 -2.31 -27.28
C TYR A 186 13.06 -0.80 -27.13
N THR A 187 13.41 -0.34 -25.94
CA THR A 187 13.68 1.06 -25.66
C THR A 187 14.98 1.18 -24.89
N THR A 188 15.77 2.21 -25.18
CA THR A 188 16.95 2.53 -24.38
C THR A 188 16.52 3.40 -23.22
N LEU A 189 16.56 2.85 -22.02
CA LEU A 189 16.42 3.62 -20.79
C LEU A 189 17.72 4.43 -20.61
N LYS A 190 17.79 5.63 -21.18
CA LYS A 190 18.80 6.58 -20.71
C LYS A 190 18.48 6.89 -19.26
N GLN A 191 19.48 6.96 -18.38
CA GLN A 191 19.34 7.60 -17.06
C GLN A 191 18.88 9.04 -17.29
N HIS A 192 17.58 9.25 -17.37
CA HIS A 192 17.01 10.57 -17.50
C HIS A 192 17.13 11.23 -16.13
N ARG A 193 18.09 12.16 -15.99
CA ARG A 193 17.94 13.23 -15.01
C ARG A 193 16.64 13.94 -15.36
N HIS A 194 15.74 14.01 -14.39
CA HIS A 194 14.39 14.48 -14.58
C HIS A 194 14.41 15.93 -15.11
N SER A 195 13.93 16.12 -16.34
CA SER A 195 13.35 17.40 -16.73
C SER A 195 11.87 17.32 -16.37
N ALA A 196 11.46 18.16 -15.43
CA ALA A 196 10.13 18.20 -14.82
C ALA A 196 8.99 18.07 -15.85
N PRO A 197 7.92 17.31 -15.55
CA PRO A 197 6.78 17.25 -16.45
C PRO A 197 5.91 18.51 -16.31
N LEU A 198 5.51 19.07 -17.45
CA LEU A 198 4.24 19.78 -17.54
C LEU A 198 3.11 18.81 -17.14
N ARG A 199 2.25 19.27 -16.23
CA ARG A 199 1.10 18.58 -15.65
C ARG A 199 0.39 17.61 -16.61
N ARG A 200 0.10 16.38 -16.14
CA ARG A 200 -0.75 15.41 -16.83
C ARG A 200 -2.08 15.21 -16.10
N VAL A 201 -3.09 14.90 -16.91
CA VAL A 201 -4.49 14.65 -16.55
C VAL A 201 -4.62 13.26 -15.92
N THR A 202 -5.04 13.14 -14.66
CA THR A 202 -5.32 11.87 -13.96
C THR A 202 -6.60 11.20 -14.48
N ALA A 203 -6.83 9.91 -14.17
CA ALA A 203 -8.08 9.24 -14.53
C ALA A 203 -9.34 9.95 -13.98
N THR A 204 -9.24 10.52 -12.77
CA THR A 204 -10.27 11.39 -12.19
C THR A 204 -10.45 12.66 -12.99
N GLN A 205 -9.36 13.28 -13.46
CA GLN A 205 -9.44 14.45 -14.32
C GLN A 205 -9.97 14.10 -15.72
N ALA A 206 -9.68 12.92 -16.26
CA ALA A 206 -10.25 12.43 -17.52
C ALA A 206 -11.75 12.17 -17.38
N ALA A 207 -12.19 11.51 -16.30
CA ALA A 207 -13.61 11.35 -15.99
C ALA A 207 -14.31 12.71 -15.80
N THR A 208 -13.67 13.64 -15.09
CA THR A 208 -14.17 15.01 -14.90
C THR A 208 -14.26 15.76 -16.23
N MET A 209 -13.28 15.59 -17.13
CA MET A 209 -13.27 16.19 -18.46
C MET A 209 -14.37 15.60 -19.34
N THR A 210 -14.60 14.28 -19.28
CA THR A 210 -15.71 13.63 -19.99
C THR A 210 -17.06 14.12 -19.47
N THR A 211 -17.26 14.17 -18.15
CA THR A 211 -18.49 14.69 -17.54
C THR A 211 -18.72 16.15 -17.92
N ALA A 212 -17.70 17.01 -17.83
CA ALA A 212 -17.78 18.41 -18.20
C ALA A 212 -18.08 18.61 -19.70
N LEU A 213 -17.54 17.75 -20.57
CA LEU A 213 -17.84 17.75 -22.00
C LEU A 213 -19.31 17.36 -22.26
N CYS A 214 -19.79 16.29 -21.64
CA CYS A 214 -21.19 15.85 -21.76
C CYS A 214 -22.18 16.91 -21.25
N GLU A 215 -21.92 17.51 -20.09
CA GLU A 215 -22.70 18.64 -19.56
C GLU A 215 -22.66 19.85 -20.50
N GLY A 216 -21.49 20.13 -21.07
CA GLY A 216 -21.30 21.18 -22.06
C GLY A 216 -22.17 21.02 -23.30
N LEU A 217 -22.26 19.80 -23.83
CA LEU A 217 -23.10 19.45 -24.97
C LEU A 217 -24.59 19.51 -24.62
N ALA A 218 -24.98 19.05 -23.42
CA ALA A 218 -26.36 19.15 -22.95
C ALA A 218 -26.83 20.61 -22.80
N VAL A 219 -25.94 21.51 -22.36
CA VAL A 219 -26.22 22.95 -22.31
C VAL A 219 -26.36 23.54 -23.71
N ALA A 220 -25.54 23.11 -24.67
CA ALA A 220 -25.65 23.54 -26.06
C ALA A 220 -26.99 23.13 -26.68
N GLU A 221 -27.44 21.89 -26.45
CA GLU A 221 -28.72 21.39 -26.95
C GLU A 221 -29.91 22.15 -26.33
N ASN A 222 -29.89 22.41 -25.02
CA ASN A 222 -30.95 23.19 -24.37
C ASN A 222 -31.03 24.63 -24.90
N ARG A 223 -29.89 25.27 -25.18
CA ARG A 223 -29.87 26.63 -25.75
C ARG A 223 -30.36 26.65 -27.19
N ALA A 224 -29.97 25.66 -27.99
CA ALA A 224 -30.47 25.48 -29.34
C ALA A 224 -31.99 25.30 -29.34
N TYR A 225 -32.51 24.41 -28.50
CA TYR A 225 -33.94 24.14 -28.37
C TYR A 225 -34.74 25.37 -27.97
N ASN A 226 -34.26 26.15 -26.98
CA ASN A 226 -34.93 27.38 -26.58
C ASN A 226 -34.95 28.43 -27.70
N ALA A 227 -33.84 28.57 -28.44
CA ALA A 227 -33.78 29.50 -29.57
C ALA A 227 -34.73 29.10 -30.70
N LEU A 228 -34.83 27.79 -30.99
CA LEU A 228 -35.81 27.26 -31.94
C LEU A 228 -37.24 27.58 -31.49
N ARG A 229 -37.59 27.27 -30.24
CA ARG A 229 -38.92 27.50 -29.69
C ARG A 229 -39.32 28.98 -29.67
N ASP A 230 -38.36 29.89 -29.47
CA ASP A 230 -38.61 31.32 -29.52
C ASP A 230 -38.79 31.81 -30.96
N ALA A 231 -38.01 31.27 -31.91
CA ALA A 231 -38.18 31.55 -33.33
C ALA A 231 -39.52 31.01 -33.88
N GLU A 232 -39.95 29.81 -33.46
CA GLU A 232 -41.25 29.23 -33.79
C GLU A 232 -42.41 30.05 -33.20
N ARG A 233 -42.29 30.51 -31.95
CA ARG A 233 -43.29 31.40 -31.33
C ARG A 233 -43.41 32.74 -32.04
N LYS A 234 -42.28 33.29 -32.52
CA LYS A 234 -42.27 34.52 -33.31
C LYS A 234 -42.92 34.29 -34.69
N LEU A 235 -42.59 33.18 -35.35
CA LEU A 235 -43.20 32.79 -36.62
C LEU A 235 -44.72 32.58 -36.49
N ALA A 236 -45.19 31.91 -35.44
CA ALA A 236 -46.61 31.71 -35.19
C ALA A 236 -47.36 33.05 -35.01
N LYS A 237 -46.77 34.00 -34.27
CA LYS A 237 -47.34 35.35 -34.12
C LYS A 237 -47.38 36.12 -35.43
N MET A 238 -46.32 36.00 -36.25
CA MET A 238 -46.28 36.66 -37.56
C MET A 238 -47.34 36.07 -38.50
N LYS A 239 -47.53 34.75 -38.51
CA LYS A 239 -48.59 34.08 -39.28
C LYS A 239 -50.01 34.41 -38.81
N GLU A 240 -50.19 34.68 -37.52
CA GLU A 240 -51.47 35.18 -36.99
C GLU A 240 -51.74 36.64 -37.39
N GLN A 241 -50.68 37.45 -37.58
CA GLN A 241 -50.77 38.86 -37.97
C GLN A 241 -50.86 39.08 -39.50
N GLU A 242 -50.32 38.16 -40.31
CA GLU A 242 -50.42 38.15 -41.79
C GLU A 242 -51.86 37.97 -42.31
N ALA A 243 -52.81 37.61 -41.43
CA ALA A 243 -54.22 37.68 -41.74
C ALA A 243 -54.75 39.13 -41.88
N GLU A 244 -53.96 40.14 -41.49
CA GLU A 244 -54.34 41.56 -41.49
C GLU A 244 -53.47 42.48 -42.38
N ASP A 245 -52.23 42.12 -42.77
CA ASP A 245 -51.33 42.95 -43.60
C ASP A 245 -50.59 42.15 -44.71
N GLU A 246 -50.35 42.79 -45.86
CA GLU A 246 -49.98 42.19 -47.17
C GLU A 246 -48.46 42.09 -47.49
N ASP A 247 -47.56 42.06 -46.49
CA ASP A 247 -46.10 41.96 -46.69
C ASP A 247 -45.54 40.59 -46.23
N GLY A 248 -45.44 39.63 -47.16
CA GLY A 248 -45.03 38.23 -46.90
C GLY A 248 -43.53 37.93 -46.90
N ASP A 249 -42.66 38.91 -47.20
CA ASP A 249 -41.20 38.70 -47.25
C ASP A 249 -40.58 38.46 -45.85
N ASP A 250 -41.12 39.09 -44.81
CA ASP A 250 -40.63 38.94 -43.42
C ASP A 250 -40.91 37.55 -42.83
N ILE A 251 -41.94 36.86 -43.33
CA ILE A 251 -42.30 35.51 -42.89
C ILE A 251 -41.41 34.47 -43.55
N ALA A 252 -41.06 34.66 -44.83
CA ALA A 252 -40.10 33.80 -45.52
C ALA A 252 -38.72 33.83 -44.84
N GLU A 253 -38.23 35.00 -44.45
CA GLU A 253 -36.96 35.14 -43.72
C GLU A 253 -37.02 34.46 -42.33
N GLN A 254 -38.16 34.58 -41.64
CA GLN A 254 -38.36 33.95 -40.34
C GLN A 254 -38.51 32.41 -40.45
N GLU A 255 -39.08 31.89 -41.54
CA GLU A 255 -39.12 30.44 -41.83
C GLU A 255 -37.73 29.87 -42.10
N GLU A 256 -36.90 30.58 -42.87
CA GLU A 256 -35.50 30.20 -43.10
C GLU A 256 -34.70 30.21 -41.78
N LEU A 257 -34.95 31.21 -40.92
CA LEU A 257 -34.34 31.26 -39.59
C LEU A 257 -34.76 30.05 -38.73
N VAL A 258 -36.04 29.68 -38.71
CA VAL A 258 -36.51 28.50 -37.96
C VAL A 258 -35.85 27.21 -38.47
N ALA A 259 -35.61 27.08 -39.78
CA ALA A 259 -34.98 25.91 -40.37
C ALA A 259 -33.50 25.72 -39.95
N GLY A 260 -32.76 26.82 -39.74
CA GLY A 260 -31.31 26.76 -39.44
C GLY A 260 -30.91 27.05 -37.99
N ILE A 261 -31.75 27.74 -37.22
CA ILE A 261 -31.36 28.29 -35.91
C ILE A 261 -30.99 27.22 -34.89
N HIS A 262 -31.59 26.03 -34.98
CA HIS A 262 -31.31 24.93 -34.05
C HIS A 262 -29.88 24.41 -34.18
N GLU A 263 -29.44 24.09 -35.40
CA GLU A 263 -28.07 23.65 -35.65
C GLU A 263 -27.06 24.77 -35.39
N GLN A 264 -27.34 25.98 -35.89
CA GLN A 264 -26.44 27.11 -35.72
C GLN A 264 -26.20 27.43 -34.23
N LYS A 265 -27.27 27.50 -33.41
CA LYS A 265 -27.14 27.80 -31.98
C LYS A 265 -26.53 26.67 -31.18
N PHE A 266 -26.71 25.43 -31.61
CA PHE A 266 -25.99 24.30 -31.00
C PHE A 266 -24.49 24.47 -31.23
N LEU A 267 -24.07 24.67 -32.48
CA LEU A 267 -22.65 24.78 -32.86
C LEU A 267 -21.97 26.01 -32.24
N ASP A 268 -22.66 27.16 -32.19
CA ASP A 268 -22.18 28.39 -31.53
C ASP A 268 -21.81 28.17 -30.05
N VAL A 269 -22.47 27.23 -29.38
CA VAL A 269 -22.25 26.93 -27.95
C VAL A 269 -21.34 25.72 -27.75
N ALA A 270 -21.46 24.70 -28.59
CA ALA A 270 -20.71 23.44 -28.47
C ALA A 270 -19.26 23.57 -28.96
N ALA A 271 -19.02 24.22 -30.10
CA ALA A 271 -17.68 24.32 -30.67
C ALA A 271 -16.67 25.04 -29.76
N PRO A 272 -16.99 26.17 -29.10
CA PRO A 272 -16.06 26.81 -28.15
C PRO A 272 -15.74 25.93 -26.94
N LYS A 273 -16.71 25.11 -26.49
CA LYS A 273 -16.50 24.16 -25.38
C LYS A 273 -15.63 22.98 -25.80
N ILE A 274 -15.74 22.51 -27.04
CA ILE A 274 -14.91 21.44 -27.58
C ILE A 274 -13.50 21.94 -27.90
N LEU A 275 -13.35 23.19 -28.35
CA LEU A 275 -12.07 23.79 -28.74
C LEU A 275 -11.02 23.73 -27.63
N SER A 276 -11.42 23.86 -26.36
CA SER A 276 -10.50 23.74 -25.22
C SER A 276 -9.86 22.35 -25.07
N TYR A 277 -10.42 21.33 -25.73
CA TYR A 277 -9.92 19.96 -25.74
C TYR A 277 -9.10 19.62 -26.99
N ILE A 278 -9.07 20.49 -27.99
CA ILE A 278 -8.33 20.29 -29.24
C ILE A 278 -6.97 20.98 -29.13
N ALA A 279 -5.93 20.21 -28.81
CA ALA A 279 -4.57 20.74 -28.68
C ALA A 279 -3.90 21.07 -30.03
N THR A 280 -4.31 20.39 -31.10
CA THR A 280 -3.75 20.50 -32.46
C THR A 280 -4.85 20.28 -33.51
N PHE A 281 -4.70 20.83 -34.71
CA PHE A 281 -5.67 20.65 -35.80
C PHE A 281 -5.41 19.39 -36.64
N SER A 282 -6.42 18.90 -37.35
CA SER A 282 -6.41 17.69 -38.15
C SER A 282 -5.79 17.92 -39.54
N PRO A 283 -5.30 16.85 -40.21
CA PRO A 283 -4.87 16.93 -41.61
C PRO A 283 -6.01 17.26 -42.58
N GLU A 284 -7.26 17.15 -42.15
CA GLU A 284 -8.43 17.55 -42.93
C GLU A 284 -8.63 19.06 -42.85
N ALA A 285 -8.54 19.65 -41.66
CA ALA A 285 -8.50 21.11 -41.49
C ALA A 285 -7.36 21.74 -42.30
N ASP A 286 -6.18 21.11 -42.32
CA ASP A 286 -5.03 21.59 -43.10
C ASP A 286 -5.24 21.50 -44.62
N ARG A 287 -6.09 20.56 -45.10
CA ARG A 287 -6.43 20.43 -46.53
C ARG A 287 -7.54 21.39 -46.96
N GLU A 288 -8.56 21.57 -46.11
CA GLU A 288 -9.74 22.38 -46.42
C GLU A 288 -9.48 23.88 -46.26
N ILE A 289 -8.64 24.27 -45.30
CA ILE A 289 -8.27 25.67 -45.06
C ILE A 289 -6.76 25.83 -44.88
N PRO A 290 -5.94 25.50 -45.91
CA PRO A 290 -4.48 25.39 -45.80
C PRO A 290 -3.79 26.69 -45.36
N ASP A 291 -4.31 27.83 -45.77
CA ASP A 291 -3.74 29.15 -45.49
C ASP A 291 -4.23 29.77 -44.17
N ALA A 292 -5.12 29.09 -43.44
CA ALA A 292 -5.67 29.59 -42.19
C ALA A 292 -4.70 29.43 -41.01
N GLU A 293 -4.81 30.32 -40.03
CA GLU A 293 -4.04 30.23 -38.80
C GLU A 293 -4.39 28.95 -38.01
N PRO A 294 -3.43 28.38 -37.24
CA PRO A 294 -3.64 27.18 -36.45
C PRO A 294 -4.90 27.17 -35.57
N ASP A 295 -5.25 28.32 -34.98
CA ASP A 295 -6.43 28.43 -34.12
C ASP A 295 -7.74 28.40 -34.92
N VAL A 296 -7.74 28.92 -36.15
CA VAL A 296 -8.88 28.82 -37.07
C VAL A 296 -9.06 27.36 -37.54
N LYS A 297 -7.95 26.65 -37.78
CA LYS A 297 -7.97 25.21 -38.09
C LYS A 297 -8.47 24.36 -36.93
N ARG A 298 -8.07 24.68 -35.69
CA ARG A 298 -8.58 24.02 -34.48
C ARG A 298 -10.06 24.29 -34.25
N LEU A 299 -10.51 25.51 -34.55
CA LEU A 299 -11.92 25.86 -34.48
C LEU A 299 -12.74 25.10 -35.54
N TYR A 300 -12.20 24.94 -36.75
CA TYR A 300 -12.81 24.11 -37.80
C TYR A 300 -13.03 22.66 -37.31
N ASP A 301 -12.01 22.03 -36.71
CA ASP A 301 -12.16 20.70 -36.12
C ASP A 301 -13.17 20.67 -34.97
N ALA A 302 -13.21 21.73 -34.14
CA ALA A 302 -14.19 21.84 -33.06
C ALA A 302 -15.63 21.86 -33.57
N TYR A 303 -15.88 22.52 -34.71
CA TYR A 303 -17.19 22.50 -35.37
C TYR A 303 -17.55 21.11 -35.90
N ASN A 304 -16.60 20.40 -36.52
CA ASN A 304 -16.85 19.05 -37.02
C ASN A 304 -17.12 18.05 -35.89
N TYR A 305 -16.31 18.08 -34.83
CA TYR A 305 -16.54 17.23 -33.66
C TYR A 305 -17.83 17.59 -32.92
N ALA A 306 -18.24 18.87 -32.89
CA ALA A 306 -19.54 19.25 -32.34
C ALA A 306 -20.69 18.58 -33.11
N LYS A 307 -20.62 18.56 -34.45
CA LYS A 307 -21.61 17.87 -35.30
C LYS A 307 -21.62 16.36 -35.05
N GLU A 308 -20.44 15.74 -34.96
CA GLU A 308 -20.33 14.31 -34.72
C GLU A 308 -20.83 13.90 -33.33
N LEU A 309 -20.52 14.67 -32.30
CA LEU A 309 -20.88 14.36 -30.91
C LEU A 309 -22.32 14.73 -30.55
N ARG A 310 -23.02 15.46 -31.42
CA ARG A 310 -24.44 15.76 -31.25
C ARG A 310 -25.25 14.48 -31.22
N ARG A 311 -26.25 14.44 -30.33
CA ARG A 311 -27.22 13.35 -30.24
C ARG A 311 -28.06 13.31 -31.50
N GLN A 312 -28.23 12.12 -32.09
CA GLN A 312 -29.06 11.95 -33.29
C GLN A 312 -30.54 11.79 -32.90
N ASP A 313 -31.46 12.19 -33.79
CA ASP A 313 -32.91 12.18 -33.50
C ASP A 313 -33.47 10.77 -33.21
N SER A 314 -32.81 9.72 -33.68
CA SER A 314 -33.17 8.32 -33.44
C SER A 314 -32.48 7.71 -32.22
N GLU A 315 -31.64 8.46 -31.52
CA GLU A 315 -30.73 7.97 -30.49
C GLU A 315 -31.28 8.28 -29.08
N ASP A 316 -31.40 7.27 -28.21
CA ASP A 316 -31.77 7.50 -26.80
C ASP A 316 -30.56 7.97 -25.93
N GLU A 317 -30.80 8.36 -24.68
CA GLU A 317 -29.71 8.88 -23.82
C GLU A 317 -28.65 7.81 -23.48
N ILE A 318 -29.03 6.54 -23.45
CA ILE A 318 -28.12 5.41 -23.21
C ILE A 318 -27.34 5.12 -24.49
N GLU A 319 -27.98 5.11 -25.65
CA GLU A 319 -27.36 4.93 -26.96
C GLU A 319 -26.36 6.06 -27.27
N HIS A 320 -26.70 7.32 -26.96
CA HIS A 320 -25.80 8.48 -27.10
C HIS A 320 -24.56 8.34 -26.23
N ARG A 321 -24.74 7.93 -24.96
CA ARG A 321 -23.62 7.62 -24.05
C ARG A 321 -22.84 6.37 -24.49
N THR A 322 -23.49 5.42 -25.14
CA THR A 322 -22.90 4.17 -25.64
C THR A 322 -22.10 4.40 -26.91
N ARG A 323 -22.51 5.30 -27.81
CA ARG A 323 -21.72 5.71 -28.98
C ARG A 323 -20.44 6.44 -28.58
N THR A 324 -20.47 7.12 -27.45
CA THR A 324 -19.28 7.70 -26.83
C THR A 324 -18.41 6.69 -26.04
N ASN A 325 -18.78 5.39 -26.02
CA ASN A 325 -18.03 4.29 -25.41
C ASN A 325 -18.01 3.02 -26.30
N TRP A 326 -17.29 1.96 -25.91
CA TRP A 326 -17.30 0.69 -26.66
C TRP A 326 -18.64 -0.04 -26.45
N PRO A 327 -19.26 -0.72 -27.45
CA PRO A 327 -20.60 -1.29 -27.32
C PRO A 327 -20.72 -2.30 -26.17
N PHE A 328 -21.84 -2.26 -25.45
CA PHE A 328 -22.12 -3.18 -24.34
C PHE A 328 -22.20 -4.63 -24.83
N GLY A 329 -21.38 -5.52 -24.25
CA GLY A 329 -21.30 -6.94 -24.60
C GLY A 329 -20.17 -7.31 -25.57
N LEU A 330 -19.58 -6.33 -26.28
CA LEU A 330 -18.42 -6.57 -27.15
C LEU A 330 -17.11 -6.26 -26.41
N LYS A 331 -16.09 -7.10 -26.59
CA LYS A 331 -14.73 -6.83 -26.11
C LYS A 331 -14.03 -5.86 -27.06
N ARG A 332 -13.09 -5.07 -26.55
CA ARG A 332 -12.22 -4.26 -27.41
C ARG A 332 -11.33 -5.18 -28.27
N PRO A 333 -11.21 -4.95 -29.59
CA PRO A 333 -10.35 -5.74 -30.45
C PRO A 333 -8.88 -5.51 -30.09
N PRO A 334 -7.98 -6.44 -30.46
CA PRO A 334 -6.55 -6.24 -30.34
C PRO A 334 -6.09 -4.94 -31.02
N VAL A 335 -5.13 -4.24 -30.39
CA VAL A 335 -4.60 -2.97 -30.88
C VAL A 335 -3.94 -3.16 -32.26
N ARG A 336 -4.32 -2.34 -33.25
CA ARG A 336 -3.63 -2.26 -34.54
C ARG A 336 -2.45 -1.28 -34.44
N LEU A 337 -1.24 -1.79 -34.63
CA LEU A 337 -0.03 -0.98 -34.76
C LEU A 337 0.53 -1.18 -36.17
N ASP A 338 0.52 -0.11 -36.98
CA ASP A 338 1.11 -0.12 -38.32
C ASP A 338 2.63 0.00 -38.22
N VAL A 339 3.30 -1.16 -38.09
CA VAL A 339 4.75 -1.26 -38.02
C VAL A 339 5.25 -2.00 -39.25
N ALA A 340 5.67 -1.25 -40.27
CA ALA A 340 6.08 -1.77 -41.57
C ALA A 340 7.41 -2.56 -41.60
N GLN A 341 7.88 -3.11 -40.46
CA GLN A 341 9.19 -3.78 -40.38
C GLN A 341 9.04 -5.31 -40.23
N PRO A 342 9.68 -6.11 -41.10
CA PRO A 342 9.71 -7.56 -40.96
C PRO A 342 10.59 -7.99 -39.78
N PHE A 343 10.28 -9.13 -39.16
CA PHE A 343 11.06 -9.66 -38.05
C PHE A 343 12.47 -10.09 -38.51
N PRO A 344 13.55 -9.73 -37.79
CA PRO A 344 14.92 -9.97 -38.23
C PRO A 344 15.28 -11.47 -38.20
N SER A 345 16.02 -11.92 -39.22
CA SER A 345 16.55 -13.28 -39.30
C SER A 345 17.64 -13.57 -38.27
N ASP A 346 18.42 -12.55 -37.89
CA ASP A 346 19.40 -12.57 -36.80
C ASP A 346 19.06 -11.49 -35.76
N LEU A 347 18.55 -11.93 -34.61
CA LEU A 347 18.15 -11.04 -33.52
C LEU A 347 19.37 -10.39 -32.83
N GLY A 348 20.52 -11.08 -32.78
CA GLY A 348 21.73 -10.58 -32.14
C GLY A 348 22.36 -9.44 -32.94
N ALA A 349 22.48 -9.62 -34.26
CA ALA A 349 22.92 -8.57 -35.16
C ALA A 349 21.96 -7.36 -35.13
N TYR A 350 20.65 -7.63 -35.19
CA TYR A 350 19.62 -6.60 -35.14
C TYR A 350 19.68 -5.77 -33.83
N LEU A 351 19.78 -6.40 -32.67
CA LEU A 351 19.88 -5.70 -31.38
C LEU A 351 21.18 -4.87 -31.27
N ASN A 352 22.29 -5.38 -31.82
CA ASN A 352 23.55 -4.64 -31.87
C ASN A 352 23.43 -3.38 -32.74
N ASP A 353 22.73 -3.46 -33.86
CA ASP A 353 22.48 -2.30 -34.72
C ASP A 353 21.47 -1.34 -34.10
N LEU A 354 20.44 -1.82 -33.41
CA LEU A 354 19.47 -0.99 -32.70
C LEU A 354 20.11 -0.04 -31.69
N SER A 355 21.17 -0.48 -31.01
CA SER A 355 21.91 0.36 -30.05
C SER A 355 22.54 1.62 -30.68
N ARG A 356 22.66 1.66 -32.02
CA ARG A 356 23.30 2.74 -32.79
C ARG A 356 22.31 3.74 -33.41
N PHE A 357 21.00 3.48 -33.35
CA PHE A 357 19.98 4.31 -33.99
C PHE A 357 18.97 4.90 -32.96
N LYS A 358 18.26 5.98 -33.34
CA LYS A 358 17.13 6.54 -32.55
C LYS A 358 15.82 5.87 -32.98
N GLY A 359 15.05 5.35 -32.01
CA GLY A 359 13.74 4.70 -32.24
C GLY A 359 12.78 5.55 -33.08
N LYS A 360 12.06 4.90 -34.02
CA LYS A 360 11.09 5.57 -34.91
C LYS A 360 9.68 5.68 -34.30
N THR A 361 9.39 4.90 -33.27
CA THR A 361 8.08 4.87 -32.61
C THR A 361 8.18 5.52 -31.24
N THR A 362 7.23 6.38 -30.89
CA THR A 362 7.14 6.90 -29.52
C THR A 362 6.14 6.07 -28.75
N ILE A 363 6.55 5.51 -27.61
CA ILE A 363 5.72 4.72 -26.73
C ILE A 363 5.47 5.45 -25.41
N ARG A 364 4.44 5.02 -24.70
CA ARG A 364 4.24 5.29 -23.27
C ARG A 364 4.05 3.95 -22.59
N ILE A 365 4.68 3.76 -21.44
CA ILE A 365 4.52 2.53 -20.67
C ILE A 365 3.57 2.85 -19.53
N GLN A 366 2.39 2.25 -19.57
CA GLN A 366 1.46 2.25 -18.45
C GLN A 366 1.56 0.89 -17.79
N TYR A 367 1.68 0.88 -16.46
CA TYR A 367 1.53 -0.32 -15.67
C TYR A 367 0.59 -0.01 -14.51
N ASP A 368 -0.25 -0.99 -14.18
CA ASP A 368 -1.09 -0.90 -12.99
C ASP A 368 -0.19 -0.93 -11.77
N VAL A 369 -0.12 0.19 -11.05
CA VAL A 369 0.57 0.26 -9.77
C VAL A 369 -0.34 -0.35 -8.72
N ASP A 370 0.09 -1.48 -8.15
CA ASP A 370 -0.57 -2.07 -7.00
C ASP A 370 0.11 -1.61 -5.70
N ASP A 371 -0.53 -0.65 -5.03
CA ASP A 371 -0.09 -0.13 -3.72
C ASP A 371 -0.81 -0.78 -2.53
N LYS A 372 -1.64 -1.82 -2.77
CA LYS A 372 -2.44 -2.48 -1.71
C LYS A 372 -1.58 -3.03 -0.59
N SER A 373 -0.37 -3.51 -0.89
CA SER A 373 0.56 -3.99 0.14
C SER A 373 0.88 -2.90 1.16
N PHE A 374 1.14 -1.66 0.70
CA PHE A 374 1.41 -0.51 1.58
C PHE A 374 0.15 -0.08 2.35
N GLN A 375 -1.02 -0.11 1.70
CA GLN A 375 -2.29 0.17 2.36
C GLN A 375 -2.57 -0.83 3.49
N HIS A 376 -2.29 -2.12 3.27
CA HIS A 376 -2.44 -3.16 4.28
C HIS A 376 -1.47 -2.98 5.45
N GLU A 377 -0.21 -2.66 5.18
CA GLU A 377 0.77 -2.33 6.23
C GLU A 377 0.31 -1.14 7.09
N CYS A 378 -0.13 -0.05 6.46
CA CYS A 378 -0.66 1.12 7.15
C CYS A 378 -1.90 0.77 7.98
N SER A 379 -2.81 -0.02 7.41
CA SER A 379 -4.02 -0.49 8.09
C SER A 379 -3.69 -1.36 9.31
N GLY A 380 -2.66 -2.21 9.25
CA GLY A 380 -2.25 -3.03 10.38
C GLY A 380 -1.77 -2.21 11.57
N ILE A 381 -0.93 -1.18 11.32
CA ILE A 381 -0.51 -0.23 12.36
C ILE A 381 -1.70 0.55 12.93
N SER A 382 -2.60 0.97 12.06
CA SER A 382 -3.81 1.70 12.43
C SER A 382 -4.72 0.88 13.34
N GLU A 383 -4.91 -0.41 13.05
CA GLU A 383 -5.68 -1.34 13.88
C GLU A 383 -5.04 -1.53 15.25
N MET A 384 -3.72 -1.74 15.31
CA MET A 384 -3.00 -1.86 16.57
C MET A 384 -3.11 -0.57 17.42
N ASN A 385 -3.17 0.60 16.77
CA ASN A 385 -3.41 1.86 17.45
C ASN A 385 -4.87 2.02 17.94
N ARG A 386 -5.85 1.29 17.42
CA ARG A 386 -7.26 1.39 17.88
C ARG A 386 -7.61 0.43 19.01
N LEU A 387 -6.67 -0.40 19.45
CA LEU A 387 -6.86 -1.25 20.62
C LEU A 387 -7.30 -0.41 21.84
N ALA A 388 -8.24 -0.95 22.62
CA ALA A 388 -8.75 -0.29 23.81
C ALA A 388 -7.60 -0.03 24.80
N LEU A 389 -7.46 1.19 25.30
CA LEU A 389 -6.26 1.65 26.01
C LEU A 389 -5.92 0.82 27.26
N ASP A 390 -6.91 0.23 27.89
CA ASP A 390 -6.83 -0.61 29.08
C ASP A 390 -6.63 -2.11 28.77
N SER A 391 -6.69 -2.50 27.50
CA SER A 391 -6.57 -3.89 27.09
C SER A 391 -5.13 -4.41 27.20
N PRO A 392 -4.92 -5.70 27.52
CA PRO A 392 -3.59 -6.32 27.53
C PRO A 392 -2.82 -6.18 26.20
N GLU A 393 -3.53 -6.20 25.08
CA GLU A 393 -2.99 -6.03 23.73
C GLU A 393 -2.43 -4.61 23.55
N ALA A 394 -3.18 -3.59 24.00
CA ALA A 394 -2.72 -2.21 23.97
C ALA A 394 -1.52 -1.99 24.90
N GLN A 395 -1.46 -2.66 26.05
CA GLN A 395 -0.29 -2.63 26.93
C GLN A 395 0.95 -3.19 26.24
N TRP A 396 0.85 -4.34 25.57
CA TRP A 396 1.95 -4.88 24.77
C TRP A 396 2.34 -3.94 23.63
N TRP A 397 1.36 -3.40 22.92
CA TRP A 397 1.64 -2.46 21.84
C TRP A 397 2.34 -1.20 22.37
N ASN A 398 1.93 -0.65 23.52
CA ASN A 398 2.60 0.48 24.16
C ASN A 398 4.00 0.11 24.67
N PHE A 399 4.19 -1.10 25.21
CA PHE A 399 5.49 -1.62 25.59
C PHE A 399 6.47 -1.61 24.40
N VAL A 400 6.02 -2.01 23.21
CA VAL A 400 6.83 -2.04 21.99
C VAL A 400 7.35 -0.65 21.57
N VAL A 401 6.77 0.47 22.03
CA VAL A 401 7.28 1.83 21.73
C VAL A 401 8.73 1.98 22.19
N ALA A 402 9.02 1.62 23.43
CA ALA A 402 10.32 1.87 24.06
C ALA A 402 10.92 0.66 24.77
N PHE A 403 10.21 -0.47 24.77
CA PHE A 403 10.50 -1.64 25.60
C PHE A 403 10.68 -1.26 27.08
N ASP A 404 9.85 -0.31 27.53
CA ASP A 404 9.89 0.25 28.88
C ASP A 404 9.42 -0.81 29.90
N ARG A 405 10.29 -1.10 30.87
CA ARG A 405 10.05 -2.06 31.94
C ARG A 405 8.80 -1.73 32.75
N SER A 406 8.50 -0.45 32.95
CA SER A 406 7.33 -0.01 33.72
C SER A 406 6.00 -0.32 33.02
N LEU A 407 6.05 -0.57 31.71
CA LEU A 407 4.91 -0.95 30.88
C LEU A 407 4.94 -2.43 30.50
N MET A 408 5.83 -3.22 31.11
CA MET A 408 6.02 -4.62 30.72
C MET A 408 4.75 -5.45 30.96
N PRO A 409 4.18 -6.08 29.92
CA PRO A 409 2.98 -6.89 30.06
C PRO A 409 3.20 -8.13 30.94
N THR A 410 2.08 -8.74 31.35
CA THR A 410 2.09 -10.05 32.00
C THR A 410 2.73 -11.13 31.12
N VAL A 411 3.39 -12.11 31.74
CA VAL A 411 3.95 -13.27 31.05
C VAL A 411 2.97 -14.44 31.05
N CYS A 412 3.04 -15.26 30.00
CA CYS A 412 2.26 -16.48 29.83
C CYS A 412 3.22 -17.66 29.57
N ASP A 413 2.95 -18.83 30.16
CA ASP A 413 3.70 -20.05 29.84
C ASP A 413 3.05 -20.75 28.63
N LEU A 414 3.68 -20.63 27.47
CA LEU A 414 3.20 -21.26 26.25
C LEU A 414 3.37 -22.79 26.26
N THR A 415 4.25 -23.32 27.10
CA THR A 415 4.43 -24.78 27.26
C THR A 415 3.30 -25.40 28.09
N GLU A 416 2.65 -24.62 28.95
CA GLU A 416 1.43 -25.01 29.64
C GLU A 416 0.20 -24.77 28.76
N ARG A 417 0.15 -23.63 28.06
CA ARG A 417 -0.99 -23.25 27.19
C ARG A 417 -1.16 -24.25 26.05
N PHE A 418 -0.08 -24.70 25.43
CA PHE A 418 -0.10 -25.71 24.39
C PHE A 418 0.39 -27.04 24.96
N THR A 419 -0.55 -27.89 25.38
CA THR A 419 -0.25 -29.12 26.13
C THR A 419 0.66 -30.08 25.37
N GLY A 420 0.55 -30.13 24.03
CA GLY A 420 1.44 -30.91 23.16
C GLY A 420 2.88 -30.41 23.18
N LEU A 421 3.09 -29.08 23.17
CA LEU A 421 4.41 -28.47 23.34
C LEU A 421 5.00 -28.82 24.72
N GLY A 422 4.22 -28.70 25.79
CA GLY A 422 4.63 -29.08 27.13
C GLY A 422 5.07 -30.54 27.25
N LYS A 423 4.33 -31.47 26.61
CA LYS A 423 4.71 -32.89 26.53
C LYS A 423 6.02 -33.09 25.78
N ALA A 424 6.18 -32.45 24.62
CA ALA A 424 7.41 -32.55 23.82
C ALA A 424 8.65 -32.03 24.57
N VAL A 425 8.50 -30.97 25.36
CA VAL A 425 9.56 -30.44 26.25
C VAL A 425 9.93 -31.46 27.33
N LYS A 426 8.94 -32.04 28.02
CA LYS A 426 9.18 -33.06 29.06
C LYS A 426 9.84 -34.32 28.51
N GLN A 427 9.56 -34.67 27.25
CA GLN A 427 10.17 -35.80 26.54
C GLN A 427 11.58 -35.49 25.99
N GLY A 428 12.09 -34.27 26.15
CA GLY A 428 13.42 -33.90 25.68
C GLY A 428 13.55 -33.84 24.15
N ARG A 429 12.46 -33.58 23.42
CA ARG A 429 12.49 -33.54 21.94
C ARG A 429 13.29 -32.35 21.38
N PHE A 430 13.48 -31.31 22.17
CA PHE A 430 14.32 -30.17 21.82
C PHE A 430 15.70 -30.34 22.47
N ILE A 431 16.76 -30.21 21.68
CA ILE A 431 18.16 -30.42 22.10
C ILE A 431 19.03 -29.19 21.86
N GLY A 432 20.14 -29.06 22.60
CA GLY A 432 21.10 -27.97 22.41
C GLY A 432 20.47 -26.58 22.47
N GLN A 433 20.78 -25.73 21.49
CA GLN A 433 20.25 -24.36 21.39
C GLN A 433 18.72 -24.32 21.25
N HIS A 434 18.09 -25.34 20.66
CA HIS A 434 16.63 -25.42 20.59
C HIS A 434 16.02 -25.61 21.98
N ALA A 435 16.64 -26.42 22.84
CA ALA A 435 16.18 -26.59 24.22
C ALA A 435 16.29 -25.28 25.01
N GLN A 436 17.36 -24.51 24.78
CA GLN A 436 17.56 -23.20 25.38
C GLN A 436 16.51 -22.19 24.90
N ALA A 437 16.24 -22.15 23.59
CA ALA A 437 15.20 -21.30 23.02
C ALA A 437 13.81 -21.63 23.58
N ILE A 438 13.45 -22.91 23.74
CA ILE A 438 12.14 -23.29 24.30
C ILE A 438 11.99 -22.90 25.77
N LYS A 439 13.07 -22.69 26.53
CA LYS A 439 12.94 -22.17 27.91
C LYS A 439 12.31 -20.77 27.94
N THR A 440 12.49 -19.96 26.90
CA THR A 440 11.90 -18.61 26.84
C THR A 440 10.37 -18.63 26.71
N PHE A 441 9.81 -19.73 26.19
CA PHE A 441 8.35 -19.91 26.03
C PHE A 441 7.60 -19.93 27.36
N LYS A 442 8.28 -20.22 28.49
CA LYS A 442 7.69 -20.20 29.83
C LYS A 442 7.51 -18.79 30.41
N GLU A 443 8.20 -17.82 29.83
CA GLU A 443 8.22 -16.42 30.23
C GLU A 443 7.82 -15.51 29.06
N ALA A 444 6.99 -15.99 28.14
CA ALA A 444 6.60 -15.24 26.95
C ALA A 444 5.80 -14.00 27.36
N VAL A 445 6.36 -12.82 27.10
CA VAL A 445 5.76 -11.52 27.44
C VAL A 445 4.54 -11.31 26.57
N PHE A 446 3.36 -11.28 27.17
CA PHE A 446 2.08 -11.28 26.44
C PHE A 446 1.98 -12.39 25.38
N GLY A 447 2.54 -13.57 25.68
CA GLY A 447 2.59 -14.69 24.72
C GLY A 447 3.46 -14.42 23.49
N ARG A 448 4.30 -13.40 23.51
CA ARG A 448 5.24 -13.07 22.43
C ARG A 448 6.61 -13.67 22.72
N VAL A 449 7.17 -14.33 21.72
CA VAL A 449 8.53 -14.88 21.76
C VAL A 449 9.29 -14.38 20.54
N SER A 450 10.48 -13.85 20.76
CA SER A 450 11.37 -13.39 19.71
C SER A 450 12.68 -14.18 19.76
N LEU A 451 13.08 -14.76 18.64
CA LEU A 451 14.30 -15.57 18.53
C LEU A 451 15.15 -15.10 17.35
N VAL A 452 16.38 -14.69 17.66
CA VAL A 452 17.40 -14.33 16.68
C VAL A 452 18.42 -15.46 16.59
N GLY A 453 18.87 -15.77 15.38
CA GLY A 453 19.96 -16.71 15.16
C GLY A 453 20.62 -16.50 13.80
N GLY A 454 21.91 -16.84 13.71
CA GLY A 454 22.69 -16.71 12.48
C GLY A 454 22.30 -17.68 11.36
N PRO A 455 22.97 -17.62 10.19
CA PRO A 455 22.75 -18.57 9.11
C PRO A 455 22.96 -20.02 9.58
N GLY A 456 22.09 -20.93 9.16
CA GLY A 456 22.22 -22.36 9.48
C GLY A 456 21.88 -22.77 10.93
N SER A 457 21.48 -21.84 11.81
CA SER A 457 21.21 -22.14 13.23
C SER A 457 19.91 -22.94 13.49
N GLY A 458 19.25 -23.46 12.45
CA GLY A 458 18.06 -24.30 12.58
C GLY A 458 16.77 -23.58 12.97
N LYS A 459 16.72 -22.24 12.88
CA LYS A 459 15.56 -21.39 13.26
C LYS A 459 14.21 -21.91 12.77
N SER A 460 14.03 -21.98 11.46
CA SER A 460 12.75 -22.41 10.89
C SER A 460 12.46 -23.89 11.18
N THR A 461 13.49 -24.72 11.38
CA THR A 461 13.34 -26.10 11.88
C THR A 461 12.81 -26.12 13.30
N LEU A 462 13.30 -25.24 14.19
CA LEU A 462 12.76 -25.05 15.54
C LEU A 462 11.28 -24.63 15.48
N ALA A 463 10.93 -23.62 14.67
CA ALA A 463 9.55 -23.18 14.51
C ALA A 463 8.65 -24.32 14.00
N THR A 464 9.12 -25.12 13.04
CA THR A 464 8.41 -26.31 12.54
C THR A 464 8.22 -27.36 13.65
N ASN A 465 9.25 -27.59 14.49
CA ASN A 465 9.18 -28.50 15.63
C ASN A 465 8.17 -28.02 16.69
N VAL A 466 8.11 -26.72 16.94
CA VAL A 466 7.16 -26.10 17.87
C VAL A 466 5.74 -26.32 17.38
N VAL A 467 5.43 -25.96 16.14
CA VAL A 467 4.10 -26.12 15.56
C VAL A 467 3.68 -27.60 15.55
N ALA A 468 4.56 -28.49 15.10
CA ALA A 468 4.28 -29.93 15.12
C ALA A 468 3.97 -30.45 16.54
N ALA A 469 4.74 -30.02 17.54
CA ALA A 469 4.47 -30.40 18.93
C ALA A 469 3.15 -29.82 19.46
N MET A 470 2.79 -28.59 19.09
CA MET A 470 1.50 -28.00 19.47
C MET A 470 0.33 -28.84 18.93
N LEU A 471 0.39 -29.24 17.66
CA LEU A 471 -0.66 -30.02 16.98
C LEU A 471 -0.89 -31.43 17.55
N GLU A 472 0.01 -31.94 18.41
CA GLU A 472 -0.14 -33.21 19.13
C GLU A 472 -0.97 -33.10 20.42
N GLY A 473 -1.42 -31.89 20.77
CA GLY A 473 -2.19 -31.67 21.99
C GLY A 473 -3.36 -30.70 21.80
N GLU A 474 -3.81 -30.18 22.94
CA GLU A 474 -4.93 -29.25 23.07
C GLU A 474 -4.46 -27.94 23.69
N MET A 475 -5.33 -26.91 23.64
CA MET A 475 -5.09 -25.63 24.26
C MET A 475 -5.73 -25.58 25.65
N ALA A 476 -4.92 -25.26 26.66
CA ALA A 476 -5.36 -25.02 28.03
C ALA A 476 -5.43 -23.52 28.31
N GLU A 477 -6.39 -23.10 29.14
CA GLU A 477 -6.37 -21.76 29.72
C GLU A 477 -5.26 -21.66 30.77
N VAL A 478 -4.33 -20.72 30.56
CA VAL A 478 -3.23 -20.46 31.49
C VAL A 478 -3.33 -19.03 31.97
N PRO A 479 -3.45 -18.80 33.29
CA PRO A 479 -3.54 -17.45 33.84
C PRO A 479 -2.23 -16.71 33.57
N SER A 480 -2.37 -15.48 33.08
CA SER A 480 -1.23 -14.57 32.95
C SER A 480 -0.69 -14.19 34.34
N ARG A 481 0.63 -14.03 34.46
CA ARG A 481 1.29 -13.68 35.72
C ARG A 481 2.19 -12.46 35.53
N PRO A 482 2.37 -11.60 36.56
CA PRO A 482 3.38 -10.54 36.51
C PRO A 482 4.78 -11.15 36.44
N ARG A 483 5.68 -10.56 35.65
CA ARG A 483 7.09 -10.99 35.59
C ARG A 483 7.81 -10.57 36.87
N LYS A 484 8.63 -11.44 37.46
CA LYS A 484 9.45 -11.09 38.63
C LYS A 484 10.65 -10.24 38.18
N GLU A 485 10.81 -9.04 38.76
CA GLU A 485 11.88 -8.08 38.40
C GLU A 485 13.30 -8.67 38.54
N ALA A 486 13.55 -9.48 39.58
CA ALA A 486 14.87 -10.05 39.86
C ALA A 486 15.40 -11.04 38.80
N ASP A 487 14.53 -11.76 38.07
CA ASP A 487 14.93 -12.73 37.05
C ASP A 487 15.39 -12.04 35.74
N TYR A 488 14.93 -10.82 35.47
CA TYR A 488 15.29 -10.07 34.27
C TYR A 488 16.67 -9.43 34.40
N ASP A 489 16.98 -8.82 35.55
CA ASP A 489 18.29 -8.19 35.79
C ASP A 489 19.43 -9.23 35.81
N ALA A 490 19.16 -10.46 36.26
CA ALA A 490 20.10 -11.57 36.19
C ALA A 490 20.40 -11.97 34.74
N LYS A 491 19.37 -12.13 33.88
CA LYS A 491 19.54 -12.51 32.46
C LYS A 491 20.19 -11.41 31.61
N MET A 492 19.89 -10.14 31.88
CA MET A 492 20.52 -9.01 31.17
C MET A 492 22.02 -8.87 31.49
N ARG A 493 22.42 -9.20 32.73
CA ARG A 493 23.84 -9.33 33.09
C ARG A 493 24.53 -10.45 32.31
N GLU A 494 23.90 -11.62 32.24
CA GLU A 494 24.43 -12.80 31.56
C GLU A 494 24.57 -12.58 30.04
N MET A 495 23.60 -11.92 29.40
CA MET A 495 23.68 -11.55 27.97
C MET A 495 24.71 -10.45 27.67
N GLY A 496 24.87 -9.47 28.57
CA GLY A 496 25.91 -8.44 28.44
C GLY A 496 27.34 -9.02 28.49
N GLU A 497 27.57 -10.02 29.34
CA GLU A 497 28.84 -10.73 29.44
C GLU A 497 29.11 -11.62 28.20
N ALA A 498 28.07 -12.27 27.65
CA ALA A 498 28.18 -13.08 26.43
C ALA A 498 28.43 -12.22 25.16
N GLY A 499 27.86 -11.00 25.10
CA GLY A 499 28.09 -10.06 24.00
C GLY A 499 29.52 -9.52 23.96
N GLN A 500 30.13 -9.22 25.12
CA GLN A 500 31.50 -8.72 25.20
C GLN A 500 32.56 -9.75 24.76
N LEU A 501 32.32 -11.04 24.99
CA LEU A 501 33.23 -12.11 24.57
C LEU A 501 33.32 -12.25 23.04
N LEU A 502 32.25 -11.92 22.31
CA LEU A 502 32.20 -12.00 20.85
C LEU A 502 32.85 -10.80 20.13
N GLU A 503 32.94 -9.63 20.79
CA GLU A 503 33.60 -8.44 20.22
C GLU A 503 35.13 -8.50 20.35
N THR A 504 35.65 -9.20 21.36
CA THR A 504 37.10 -9.31 21.59
C THR A 504 37.86 -10.20 20.60
N GLU A 505 37.20 -11.03 19.79
CA GLU A 505 37.87 -11.90 18.81
C GLU A 505 37.91 -11.33 17.37
N GLY A 506 37.42 -10.10 17.15
CA GLY A 506 37.11 -9.60 15.81
C GLY A 506 37.82 -8.33 15.30
N TYR A 507 38.81 -7.76 15.99
CA TYR A 507 39.44 -6.50 15.54
C TYR A 507 40.96 -6.47 15.64
N ALA A 508 41.62 -6.58 14.49
CA ALA A 508 42.96 -6.03 14.27
C ALA A 508 42.80 -4.64 13.62
N PRO A 509 43.48 -3.58 14.11
CA PRO A 509 43.28 -2.21 13.62
C PRO A 509 44.11 -1.95 12.36
N MET A 510 43.47 -1.41 11.32
CA MET A 510 44.16 -0.78 10.18
C MET A 510 44.15 0.74 10.35
N ALA A 511 45.30 1.33 10.05
CA ALA A 511 45.72 2.66 10.44
C ALA A 511 45.11 3.83 9.63
N ASP A 512 45.19 4.98 10.29
CA ASP A 512 44.99 6.39 9.94
C ASP A 512 45.40 6.81 8.51
N ASP A 513 44.61 7.71 7.91
CA ASP A 513 45.15 8.76 7.04
C ASP A 513 44.23 9.99 7.07
N SER A 514 44.56 10.89 7.98
CA SER A 514 43.90 12.18 8.21
C SER A 514 44.77 13.31 7.64
N THR A 515 44.26 14.05 6.64
CA THR A 515 44.71 15.43 6.38
C THR A 515 43.73 16.16 5.43
N ASN A 516 43.59 17.48 5.65
CA ASN A 516 42.84 18.49 4.88
C ASN A 516 41.36 18.82 5.21
N LEU A 517 40.95 18.77 6.48
CA LEU A 517 39.74 19.50 6.95
C LEU A 517 40.01 20.91 7.51
N ALA A 518 41.28 21.29 7.74
CA ALA A 518 41.63 22.56 8.37
C ALA A 518 41.65 23.78 7.40
N ASP A 519 41.65 23.55 6.09
CA ASP A 519 41.72 24.62 5.08
C ASP A 519 40.35 25.01 4.49
N LEU A 520 39.32 24.17 4.66
CA LEU A 520 37.95 24.50 4.27
C LEU A 520 37.24 25.41 5.29
N ALA A 521 37.63 25.35 6.58
CA ALA A 521 37.04 26.16 7.64
C ALA A 521 37.46 27.65 7.58
N ARG A 522 38.52 27.99 6.85
CA ARG A 522 39.01 29.38 6.71
C ARG A 522 38.39 30.17 5.56
N ARG A 523 37.69 29.52 4.61
CA ARG A 523 37.04 30.20 3.46
C ARG A 523 35.56 30.51 3.67
N ALA A 524 34.92 29.96 4.71
CA ALA A 524 33.50 30.19 5.00
C ALA A 524 33.24 31.41 5.91
N HIS A 525 34.28 32.05 6.44
CA HIS A 525 34.14 33.17 7.38
C HIS A 525 34.00 34.55 6.69
N ASP A 526 34.42 34.68 5.42
CA ASP A 526 34.48 35.97 4.74
C ASP A 526 33.28 36.30 3.82
N VAL A 527 32.20 35.50 3.86
CA VAL A 527 31.01 35.72 3.01
C VAL A 527 29.76 36.14 3.80
N ALA A 528 29.82 36.20 5.14
CA ALA A 528 28.67 36.46 6.00
C ALA A 528 28.64 37.90 6.60
N GLN A 529 28.89 38.93 5.79
CA GLN A 529 28.59 40.32 6.15
C GLN A 529 28.05 41.12 4.95
N ALA A 530 26.73 41.05 4.76
CA ALA A 530 25.81 41.97 4.05
C ALA A 530 24.52 41.15 3.85
N THR A 531 23.30 41.51 4.27
CA THR A 531 22.64 42.80 4.44
C THR A 531 21.37 42.57 5.28
N GLU A 532 21.02 43.50 6.17
CA GLU A 532 19.72 43.60 6.84
C GLU A 532 18.63 44.11 5.88
N GLY A 533 17.34 43.78 6.16
CA GLY A 533 16.24 44.72 5.89
C GLY A 533 14.85 44.16 5.52
N GLN A 534 13.89 44.39 6.43
CA GLN A 534 12.47 44.72 6.23
C GLN A 534 11.38 43.64 5.97
N ALA A 535 10.45 43.55 6.93
CA ALA A 535 8.99 43.34 6.75
C ALA A 535 8.30 44.73 6.56
N PRO A 536 7.00 44.93 6.18
CA PRO A 536 5.81 44.15 6.62
C PRO A 536 4.58 44.09 5.64
N MET A 537 3.48 43.50 6.13
CA MET A 537 2.04 43.86 5.96
C MET A 537 1.09 42.78 5.40
N ALA A 538 -0.08 42.71 6.04
CA ALA A 538 -1.20 41.78 5.89
C ALA A 538 -2.22 42.21 4.83
N ASP A 539 -3.06 41.28 4.35
CA ASP A 539 -4.54 41.44 4.31
C ASP A 539 -5.30 40.11 4.06
N ASP A 540 -6.52 40.06 4.59
CA ASP A 540 -7.56 39.03 4.51
C ASP A 540 -8.33 39.06 3.17
N SER A 541 -8.73 37.90 2.66
CA SER A 541 -10.09 37.72 2.09
C SER A 541 -10.43 36.24 1.91
N MET A 542 -11.62 35.87 2.41
CA MET A 542 -12.15 34.53 2.51
C MET A 542 -13.16 34.30 1.36
N ASP A 543 -12.96 33.23 0.58
CA ASP A 543 -13.71 32.89 -0.63
C ASP A 543 -15.08 32.26 -0.28
N PRO A 544 -16.21 32.76 -0.81
CA PRO A 544 -17.55 32.21 -0.60
C PRO A 544 -17.76 30.77 -1.12
N ALA A 545 -16.82 30.21 -1.91
CA ALA A 545 -16.85 28.80 -2.33
C ALA A 545 -16.65 27.79 -1.17
N ASP A 546 -16.03 28.22 -0.07
CA ASP A 546 -15.74 27.37 1.10
C ASP A 546 -16.96 27.17 2.02
N SER A 547 -17.95 28.06 1.95
CA SER A 547 -19.18 27.96 2.73
C SER A 547 -20.15 26.94 2.13
N ALA A 548 -20.18 26.81 0.79
CA ALA A 548 -21.01 25.84 0.09
C ALA A 548 -20.49 24.39 0.24
N ARG A 549 -19.16 24.19 0.30
CA ARG A 549 -18.55 22.87 0.54
C ARG A 549 -18.82 22.35 1.95
N ARG A 550 -18.75 23.22 2.97
CA ARG A 550 -19.06 22.83 4.35
C ARG A 550 -20.54 22.49 4.57
N ALA A 551 -21.46 23.09 3.82
CA ALA A 551 -22.88 22.74 3.86
C ALA A 551 -23.18 21.39 3.19
N HIS A 552 -22.44 21.04 2.12
CA HIS A 552 -22.54 19.74 1.45
C HIS A 552 -21.92 18.62 2.30
N ASP A 553 -20.79 18.85 2.95
CA ASP A 553 -20.12 17.87 3.81
C ASP A 553 -20.93 17.61 5.11
N ALA A 554 -21.55 18.65 5.68
CA ALA A 554 -22.46 18.50 6.82
C ALA A 554 -23.74 17.72 6.45
N ALA A 555 -24.24 17.81 5.21
CA ALA A 555 -25.38 17.04 4.75
C ALA A 555 -25.03 15.56 4.51
N LEU A 556 -23.78 15.27 4.11
CA LEU A 556 -23.25 13.92 3.93
C LEU A 556 -23.05 13.20 5.27
N ASP A 557 -22.58 13.91 6.31
CA ASP A 557 -22.43 13.34 7.65
C ASP A 557 -23.79 13.00 8.30
N ILE A 558 -24.82 13.81 8.06
CA ILE A 558 -26.20 13.52 8.52
C ILE A 558 -26.79 12.29 7.80
N LEU A 559 -26.45 12.07 6.53
CA LEU A 559 -26.89 10.90 5.78
C LEU A 559 -26.18 9.62 6.23
N ILE A 560 -24.90 9.70 6.57
CA ILE A 560 -24.09 8.58 7.07
C ILE A 560 -24.53 8.16 8.49
N ASP A 561 -24.89 9.11 9.35
CA ASP A 561 -25.43 8.78 10.68
C ASP A 561 -26.87 8.22 10.62
N SER A 562 -27.67 8.63 9.64
CA SER A 562 -29.01 8.06 9.43
C SER A 562 -28.97 6.60 8.94
N LEU A 563 -27.91 6.20 8.24
CA LEU A 563 -27.68 4.81 7.78
C LEU A 563 -27.09 3.89 8.86
N ARG A 564 -26.61 4.43 9.98
CA ARG A 564 -26.06 3.66 11.12
C ARG A 564 -27.11 3.28 12.17
N VAL A 565 -28.30 3.90 12.14
CA VAL A 565 -29.35 3.70 13.16
C VAL A 565 -30.31 2.56 12.83
N THR A 566 -30.23 1.93 11.65
CA THR A 566 -31.19 0.88 11.25
C THR A 566 -30.78 -0.58 11.51
N ASP A 567 -29.60 -0.88 12.07
CA ASP A 567 -29.14 -2.27 12.32
C ASP A 567 -29.08 -2.70 13.79
N ALA A 568 -29.68 -1.93 14.70
CA ALA A 568 -29.76 -2.29 16.13
C ALA A 568 -31.20 -2.46 16.63
N SER A 569 -31.94 -3.42 16.08
CA SER A 569 -33.13 -3.98 16.73
C SER A 569 -33.60 -5.25 16.00
N ASN A 570 -33.04 -6.40 16.36
CA ASN A 570 -33.74 -7.68 16.41
C ASN A 570 -32.86 -8.71 17.13
N THR A 571 -32.81 -8.59 18.45
CA THR A 571 -32.33 -9.64 19.35
C THR A 571 -33.40 -10.72 19.47
N LEU A 572 -33.22 -11.83 18.76
CA LEU A 572 -33.85 -13.10 19.10
C LEU A 572 -32.79 -14.00 19.74
N SER A 573 -32.87 -14.10 21.07
CA SER A 573 -32.07 -15.03 21.87
C SER A 573 -32.42 -16.48 21.53
N PRO A 574 -31.44 -17.37 21.27
CA PRO A 574 -31.65 -18.80 21.41
C PRO A 574 -31.52 -19.15 22.89
N SER A 575 -32.55 -19.79 23.43
CA SER A 575 -32.63 -20.31 24.79
C SER A 575 -31.52 -21.31 25.09
N ASP A 576 -30.83 -21.06 26.20
CA ASP A 576 -29.98 -22.01 26.90
C ASP A 576 -30.74 -23.27 27.28
N SER A 577 -30.29 -24.41 26.76
CA SER A 577 -30.19 -25.66 27.52
C SER A 577 -29.33 -26.64 26.73
N ASP A 578 -28.05 -26.77 27.09
CA ASP A 578 -27.44 -28.09 27.24
C ASP A 578 -26.10 -28.03 28.01
N SER A 579 -26.04 -28.93 29.00
CA SER A 579 -24.94 -29.39 29.85
C SER A 579 -23.60 -28.64 29.83
N ARG A 580 -23.26 -28.07 31.00
CA ARG A 580 -21.88 -27.77 31.42
C ARG A 580 -21.05 -29.06 31.42
N ASP A 581 -20.17 -29.19 30.44
CA ASP A 581 -19.03 -30.10 30.51
C ASP A 581 -17.80 -29.31 30.95
N ASP A 582 -17.38 -29.57 32.19
CA ASP A 582 -16.30 -28.89 32.93
C ASP A 582 -14.92 -29.38 32.47
N SER A 583 -14.60 -29.17 31.19
CA SER A 583 -13.25 -29.40 30.67
C SER A 583 -12.60 -28.06 30.29
N SER A 584 -11.57 -27.67 31.04
CA SER A 584 -10.75 -26.46 30.81
C SER A 584 -9.83 -26.55 29.58
N LEU A 585 -10.09 -27.51 28.69
CA LEU A 585 -9.31 -27.84 27.50
C LEU A 585 -10.15 -27.55 26.26
N SER A 586 -9.59 -26.76 25.35
CA SER A 586 -10.21 -26.41 24.08
C SER A 586 -9.43 -27.01 22.92
N LYS A 587 -10.15 -27.38 21.85
CA LYS A 587 -9.53 -27.82 20.59
C LYS A 587 -8.73 -26.67 19.98
N LEU A 588 -7.61 -27.01 19.34
CA LEU A 588 -6.82 -26.03 18.60
C LEU A 588 -7.63 -25.49 17.42
N THR A 589 -7.70 -24.17 17.32
CA THR A 589 -8.05 -23.49 16.08
C THR A 589 -6.81 -23.39 15.18
N PRO A 590 -6.91 -22.95 13.91
CA PRO A 590 -5.78 -22.97 12.99
C PRO A 590 -4.54 -22.23 13.54
N ILE A 591 -3.35 -22.81 13.34
CA ILE A 591 -2.08 -22.12 13.55
C ILE A 591 -1.74 -21.37 12.25
N VAL A 592 -1.34 -20.11 12.34
CA VAL A 592 -0.96 -19.32 11.16
C VAL A 592 0.56 -19.24 11.05
N TRP A 593 1.07 -19.46 9.85
CA TRP A 593 2.48 -19.30 9.51
C TRP A 593 2.64 -18.25 8.44
N THR A 594 3.55 -17.29 8.65
CA THR A 594 3.89 -16.29 7.65
C THR A 594 5.39 -16.24 7.38
N ALA A 595 5.73 -15.91 6.15
CA ALA A 595 7.10 -15.59 5.73
C ALA A 595 7.09 -14.49 4.65
N PRO A 596 8.19 -13.75 4.45
CA PRO A 596 8.25 -12.64 3.50
C PRO A 596 7.92 -12.99 2.05
N GLN A 597 8.30 -14.18 1.58
CA GLN A 597 8.22 -14.57 0.18
C GLN A 597 7.44 -15.89 0.00
N ASN A 598 6.77 -16.02 -1.15
CA ASN A 598 6.03 -17.24 -1.52
C ASN A 598 6.91 -18.49 -1.46
N THR A 599 8.15 -18.43 -1.91
CA THR A 599 9.10 -19.56 -1.85
C THR A 599 9.34 -20.02 -0.40
N GLN A 600 9.53 -19.08 0.52
CA GLN A 600 9.74 -19.37 1.95
C GLN A 600 8.48 -19.95 2.61
N VAL A 601 7.29 -19.49 2.20
CA VAL A 601 6.02 -20.08 2.62
C VAL A 601 5.90 -21.52 2.11
N GLY A 602 6.22 -21.76 0.83
CA GLY A 602 6.24 -23.10 0.25
C GLY A 602 7.19 -24.05 0.99
N ASP A 603 8.40 -23.61 1.30
CA ASP A 603 9.36 -24.37 2.10
C ASP A 603 8.84 -24.69 3.51
N ALA A 604 8.12 -23.76 4.14
CA ALA A 604 7.47 -24.00 5.44
C ALA A 604 6.38 -25.07 5.34
N VAL A 605 5.52 -25.00 4.31
CA VAL A 605 4.46 -26.00 4.07
C VAL A 605 5.05 -27.39 3.85
N LEU A 606 6.08 -27.53 3.02
CA LEU A 606 6.75 -28.81 2.78
C LEU A 606 7.35 -29.39 4.06
N ARG A 607 8.01 -28.55 4.88
CA ARG A 607 8.57 -28.99 6.17
C ARG A 607 7.50 -29.43 7.16
N LEU A 608 6.37 -28.73 7.21
CA LEU A 608 5.24 -29.10 8.06
C LEU A 608 4.61 -30.41 7.59
N GLN A 609 4.31 -30.56 6.30
CA GLN A 609 3.74 -31.79 5.72
C GLN A 609 4.64 -33.00 5.93
N ALA A 610 5.96 -32.83 5.82
CA ALA A 610 6.92 -33.89 6.10
C ALA A 610 6.93 -34.33 7.58
N LYS A 611 6.42 -33.49 8.48
CA LYS A 611 6.57 -33.67 9.93
C LYS A 611 5.27 -34.03 10.64
N VAL A 612 4.13 -33.53 10.17
CA VAL A 612 2.82 -33.87 10.72
C VAL A 612 1.98 -34.61 9.69
N GLN A 613 1.60 -35.84 10.02
CA GLN A 613 0.74 -36.68 9.19
C GLN A 613 -0.72 -36.46 9.56
N ASN A 614 -1.63 -36.62 8.60
CA ASN A 614 -3.08 -36.50 8.81
C ASN A 614 -3.53 -35.13 9.33
N LYS A 615 -2.80 -34.07 8.98
CA LYS A 615 -3.11 -32.69 9.34
C LYS A 615 -3.36 -31.87 8.09
N ARG A 616 -4.37 -31.01 8.12
CA ARG A 616 -4.73 -30.12 7.01
C ARG A 616 -3.86 -28.87 7.07
N ILE A 617 -2.83 -28.85 6.22
CA ILE A 617 -1.94 -27.70 6.04
C ILE A 617 -2.31 -27.02 4.74
N ILE A 618 -2.79 -25.79 4.81
CA ILE A 618 -3.23 -25.01 3.66
C ILE A 618 -2.21 -23.91 3.38
N ARG A 619 -1.79 -23.79 2.12
CA ARG A 619 -1.07 -22.62 1.63
C ARG A 619 -2.07 -21.62 1.04
N ILE A 620 -1.88 -20.34 1.35
CA ILE A 620 -2.76 -19.25 0.93
C ILE A 620 -2.00 -18.28 0.02
N TYR A 621 -2.54 -18.10 -1.18
CA TYR A 621 -2.23 -17.04 -2.12
C TYR A 621 -3.21 -15.86 -1.97
N PRO A 622 -3.07 -14.74 -2.72
CA PRO A 622 -4.08 -13.69 -2.70
C PRO A 622 -5.50 -14.26 -2.88
N TYR A 623 -6.43 -13.85 -2.01
CA TYR A 623 -7.76 -14.46 -1.91
C TYR A 623 -8.52 -14.49 -3.25
N ASP A 624 -8.39 -13.42 -4.04
CA ASP A 624 -9.04 -13.34 -5.36
C ASP A 624 -8.49 -14.38 -6.34
N ASP A 625 -7.21 -14.74 -6.25
CA ASP A 625 -6.60 -15.78 -7.08
C ASP A 625 -7.06 -17.16 -6.63
N GLU A 626 -7.13 -17.42 -5.33
CA GLU A 626 -7.68 -18.67 -4.76
C GLU A 626 -9.14 -18.88 -5.18
N LEU A 627 -9.99 -17.85 -5.02
CA LEU A 627 -11.40 -17.90 -5.40
C LEU A 627 -11.56 -18.11 -6.92
N ARG A 628 -10.74 -17.45 -7.75
CA ARG A 628 -10.76 -17.61 -9.20
C ARG A 628 -10.40 -19.03 -9.62
N VAL A 629 -9.36 -19.61 -9.04
CA VAL A 629 -8.92 -21.00 -9.31
C VAL A 629 -9.98 -22.00 -8.83
N PHE A 630 -10.55 -21.78 -7.65
CA PHE A 630 -11.62 -22.63 -7.12
C PHE A 630 -12.86 -22.62 -8.03
N MET A 631 -13.26 -21.46 -8.55
CA MET A 631 -14.45 -21.32 -9.39
C MET A 631 -14.25 -21.70 -10.87
N ALA A 632 -13.04 -21.95 -11.33
CA ALA A 632 -12.77 -22.30 -12.72
C ALA A 632 -13.12 -23.77 -13.00
N ALA A 633 -14.07 -24.05 -13.89
CA ALA A 633 -14.40 -25.43 -14.29
C ALA A 633 -13.19 -26.17 -14.87
N VAL A 634 -12.37 -25.46 -15.66
CA VAL A 634 -11.14 -25.96 -16.26
C VAL A 634 -9.97 -25.06 -15.85
N LEU A 635 -8.90 -25.67 -15.35
CA LEU A 635 -7.66 -24.97 -15.01
C LEU A 635 -6.83 -24.82 -16.29
N HIS A 636 -6.88 -23.62 -16.88
CA HIS A 636 -6.06 -23.30 -18.03
C HIS A 636 -4.67 -22.85 -17.57
N GLY A 637 -3.63 -23.42 -18.19
CA GLY A 637 -2.26 -22.92 -18.05
C GLY A 637 -2.11 -21.51 -18.65
N PRO A 638 -0.90 -20.91 -18.57
CA PRO A 638 -0.66 -19.64 -19.22
C PRO A 638 -0.86 -19.80 -20.73
N GLU A 639 -1.46 -18.79 -21.35
CA GLU A 639 -1.66 -18.80 -22.79
C GLU A 639 -0.32 -18.63 -23.50
N ASP A 640 0.11 -19.73 -24.13
CA ASP A 640 1.32 -19.76 -24.94
C ASP A 640 1.11 -18.98 -26.23
N MET A 641 2.13 -18.19 -26.59
CA MET A 641 2.18 -17.61 -27.91
C MET A 641 2.41 -18.71 -28.95
N ALA A 642 1.55 -18.75 -29.97
CA ALA A 642 1.66 -19.72 -31.05
C ALA A 642 2.96 -19.52 -31.86
N ILE A 643 3.62 -20.63 -32.22
CA ILE A 643 4.80 -20.63 -33.08
C ILE A 643 4.37 -21.12 -34.46
N ASP A 644 4.35 -20.21 -35.45
CA ASP A 644 4.08 -20.59 -36.84
C ASP A 644 5.29 -21.37 -37.42
N GLU A 645 5.04 -22.44 -38.17
CA GLU A 645 6.08 -23.22 -38.86
C GLU A 645 6.91 -22.35 -39.81
N ASN A 646 6.32 -21.30 -40.38
CA ASN A 646 6.98 -20.36 -41.28
C ASN A 646 7.74 -19.24 -40.55
N SER A 647 7.69 -19.18 -39.20
CA SER A 647 8.41 -18.17 -38.43
C SER A 647 9.93 -18.31 -38.57
N PRO A 648 10.69 -17.21 -38.65
CA PRO A 648 12.16 -17.24 -38.61
C PRO A 648 12.67 -17.98 -37.37
N HIS A 649 13.81 -18.67 -37.49
CA HIS A 649 14.38 -19.44 -36.36
C HIS A 649 14.65 -18.58 -35.11
N SER A 650 15.07 -17.33 -35.31
CA SER A 650 15.23 -16.32 -34.26
C SER A 650 13.91 -16.03 -33.51
N ALA A 651 12.80 -15.87 -34.25
CA ALA A 651 11.46 -15.66 -33.69
C ALA A 651 11.00 -16.87 -32.89
N LYS A 652 11.18 -18.09 -33.43
CA LYS A 652 10.84 -19.35 -32.74
C LYS A 652 11.57 -19.46 -31.39
N ARG A 653 12.87 -19.15 -31.35
CA ARG A 653 13.67 -19.17 -30.11
C ARG A 653 13.20 -18.12 -29.10
N LEU A 654 12.89 -16.90 -29.55
CA LEU A 654 12.39 -15.84 -28.68
C LEU A 654 11.02 -16.19 -28.09
N ILE A 655 10.08 -16.64 -28.92
CA ILE A 655 8.74 -17.03 -28.48
C ILE A 655 8.83 -18.19 -27.47
N ALA A 656 9.67 -19.19 -27.74
CA ALA A 656 9.91 -20.29 -26.79
C ALA A 656 10.46 -19.77 -25.45
N HIS A 657 11.33 -18.76 -25.45
CA HIS A 657 11.83 -18.14 -24.23
C HIS A 657 10.74 -17.36 -23.49
N ILE A 658 9.89 -16.61 -24.19
CA ILE A 658 8.74 -15.88 -23.60
C ILE A 658 7.75 -16.85 -22.99
N ASN A 659 7.37 -17.92 -23.70
CA ASN A 659 6.47 -18.96 -23.19
C ASN A 659 7.09 -19.65 -21.97
N GLY A 660 8.39 -19.98 -22.02
CA GLY A 660 9.12 -20.52 -20.86
C GLY A 660 9.10 -19.58 -19.64
N PHE A 661 9.26 -18.27 -19.86
CA PHE A 661 9.16 -17.27 -18.79
C PHE A 661 7.74 -17.14 -18.22
N ARG A 662 6.71 -17.12 -19.08
CA ARG A 662 5.29 -17.12 -18.66
C ARG A 662 4.93 -18.37 -17.86
N ALA A 663 5.39 -19.53 -18.32
CA ALA A 663 5.22 -20.80 -17.62
C ALA A 663 5.89 -20.77 -16.24
N ALA A 664 7.11 -20.25 -16.13
CA ALA A 664 7.80 -20.11 -14.86
C ALA A 664 7.04 -19.18 -13.88
N LEU A 665 6.57 -18.02 -14.36
CA LEU A 665 5.76 -17.10 -13.54
C LEU A 665 4.43 -17.71 -13.11
N TYR A 666 3.76 -18.44 -14.00
CA TYR A 666 2.51 -19.14 -13.71
C TYR A 666 2.72 -20.18 -12.60
N VAL A 667 3.77 -21.02 -12.72
CA VAL A 667 4.11 -22.02 -11.70
C VAL A 667 4.47 -21.38 -10.36
N GLU A 668 5.16 -20.24 -10.37
CA GLU A 668 5.58 -19.55 -9.14
C GLU A 668 4.40 -18.91 -8.39
N ARG A 669 3.45 -18.32 -9.11
CA ARG A 669 2.45 -17.40 -8.54
C ARG A 669 1.02 -17.91 -8.54
N ASN A 670 0.68 -18.94 -9.32
CA ASN A 670 -0.69 -19.39 -9.46
C ASN A 670 -1.03 -20.50 -8.45
N PRO A 671 -2.14 -20.38 -7.69
CA PRO A 671 -2.61 -21.45 -6.81
C PRO A 671 -2.84 -22.78 -7.54
N ALA A 672 -3.25 -22.73 -8.81
CA ALA A 672 -3.59 -23.92 -9.61
C ALA A 672 -2.43 -24.90 -9.80
N THR A 673 -1.18 -24.47 -9.63
CA THR A 673 0.01 -25.32 -9.75
C THR A 673 0.53 -25.84 -8.42
N ASP A 674 -0.07 -25.42 -7.30
CA ASP A 674 0.31 -25.85 -5.97
C ASP A 674 -0.78 -26.75 -5.37
N PRO A 675 -0.53 -28.07 -5.24
CA PRO A 675 -1.46 -29.01 -4.59
C PRO A 675 -1.78 -28.64 -3.14
N SER A 676 -0.91 -27.89 -2.48
CA SER A 676 -1.12 -27.44 -1.10
C SER A 676 -1.91 -26.14 -1.02
N SER A 677 -2.24 -25.48 -2.14
CA SER A 677 -3.07 -24.27 -2.12
C SER A 677 -4.48 -24.56 -1.61
N LEU A 678 -5.13 -23.52 -1.07
CA LEU A 678 -6.53 -23.58 -0.64
C LEU A 678 -7.44 -24.02 -1.77
N ALA A 679 -7.31 -23.40 -2.94
CA ALA A 679 -8.15 -23.72 -4.08
C ALA A 679 -7.99 -25.18 -4.49
N MET A 680 -6.77 -25.69 -4.62
CA MET A 680 -6.55 -27.06 -5.10
C MET A 680 -7.03 -28.12 -4.11
N GLN A 681 -6.77 -27.96 -2.81
CA GLN A 681 -7.26 -28.91 -1.80
C GLN A 681 -8.79 -28.90 -1.71
N LEU A 682 -9.42 -27.72 -1.79
CA LEU A 682 -10.87 -27.62 -1.74
C LEU A 682 -11.52 -28.19 -3.00
N ARG A 683 -10.92 -27.99 -4.18
CA ARG A 683 -11.37 -28.63 -5.42
C ARG A 683 -11.33 -30.15 -5.30
N GLU A 684 -10.25 -30.71 -4.76
CA GLU A 684 -10.14 -32.14 -4.51
C GLU A 684 -11.24 -32.63 -3.56
N GLU A 685 -11.55 -31.88 -2.49
CA GLU A 685 -12.65 -32.23 -1.57
C GLU A 685 -14.03 -32.23 -2.26
N VAL A 686 -14.28 -31.25 -3.15
CA VAL A 686 -15.51 -31.15 -3.97
C VAL A 686 -15.60 -32.28 -4.99
N GLU A 687 -14.48 -32.69 -5.59
CA GLU A 687 -14.43 -33.82 -6.52
C GLU A 687 -14.66 -35.16 -5.82
N GLN A 688 -14.14 -35.34 -4.61
CA GLN A 688 -14.34 -36.54 -3.82
C GLN A 688 -15.74 -36.64 -3.20
N ASN A 689 -16.38 -35.50 -2.91
CA ASN A 689 -17.69 -35.44 -2.24
C ASN A 689 -18.68 -34.50 -2.97
N PRO A 690 -19.06 -34.80 -4.23
CA PRO A 690 -19.86 -33.90 -5.05
C PRO A 690 -21.24 -33.58 -4.43
N ASP A 691 -21.86 -34.55 -3.75
CA ASP A 691 -23.17 -34.39 -3.12
C ASP A 691 -23.17 -33.40 -1.95
N ALA A 692 -22.00 -33.18 -1.32
CA ALA A 692 -21.85 -32.18 -0.26
C ALA A 692 -21.72 -30.75 -0.81
N TYR A 693 -21.41 -30.61 -2.11
CA TYR A 693 -21.14 -29.33 -2.78
C TYR A 693 -21.88 -29.17 -4.11
N PRO A 694 -23.21 -29.39 -4.14
CA PRO A 694 -23.99 -29.45 -5.39
C PRO A 694 -23.93 -28.13 -6.19
N GLU A 695 -23.98 -26.98 -5.50
CA GLU A 695 -23.95 -25.65 -6.13
C GLU A 695 -22.62 -25.37 -6.85
N ILE A 696 -21.50 -25.88 -6.33
CA ILE A 696 -20.18 -25.69 -6.97
C ILE A 696 -20.04 -26.59 -8.19
N LYS A 697 -20.53 -27.83 -8.11
CA LYS A 697 -20.55 -28.74 -9.26
C LYS A 697 -21.44 -28.21 -10.37
N GLU A 698 -22.64 -27.75 -10.04
CA GLU A 698 -23.53 -27.09 -10.99
C GLU A 698 -22.84 -25.88 -11.65
N ALA A 699 -22.16 -25.04 -10.86
CA ALA A 699 -21.43 -23.90 -11.39
C ALA A 699 -20.35 -24.30 -12.40
N TRP A 700 -19.54 -25.33 -12.10
CA TRP A 700 -18.51 -25.83 -13.01
C TRP A 700 -19.12 -26.42 -14.30
N ASP A 701 -20.19 -27.20 -14.17
CA ASP A 701 -20.87 -27.82 -15.32
C ASP A 701 -21.51 -26.77 -16.23
N LEU A 702 -22.19 -25.77 -15.66
CA LEU A 702 -22.81 -24.69 -16.42
C LEU A 702 -21.78 -23.77 -17.08
N GLN A 703 -20.62 -23.55 -16.46
CA GLN A 703 -19.57 -22.73 -17.07
C GLN A 703 -19.10 -23.30 -18.42
N VAL A 704 -19.14 -24.62 -18.59
CA VAL A 704 -18.76 -25.31 -19.84
C VAL A 704 -19.97 -25.54 -20.74
N SER A 705 -21.09 -26.02 -20.19
CA SER A 705 -22.26 -26.46 -20.97
C SER A 705 -23.21 -25.33 -21.36
N ASN A 706 -23.38 -24.31 -20.51
CA ASN A 706 -24.28 -23.18 -20.74
C ASN A 706 -23.76 -21.88 -20.06
N PRO A 707 -22.76 -21.21 -20.68
CA PRO A 707 -22.15 -20.02 -20.11
C PRO A 707 -23.12 -18.86 -19.85
N ALA A 708 -24.20 -18.75 -20.65
CA ALA A 708 -25.21 -17.72 -20.45
C ALA A 708 -25.95 -17.90 -19.13
N ASN A 709 -26.37 -19.13 -18.81
CA ASN A 709 -27.02 -19.43 -17.53
C ASN A 709 -26.06 -19.27 -16.34
N TYR A 710 -24.80 -19.68 -16.51
CA TYR A 710 -23.75 -19.43 -15.51
C TYR A 710 -23.61 -17.93 -15.19
N MET A 711 -23.64 -17.07 -16.21
CA MET A 711 -23.51 -15.62 -16.03
C MET A 711 -24.67 -15.00 -15.25
N VAL A 712 -25.90 -15.53 -15.41
CA VAL A 712 -27.08 -15.07 -14.65
C VAL A 712 -26.92 -15.36 -13.16
N ASN A 713 -26.44 -16.56 -12.80
CA ASN A 713 -26.32 -17.02 -11.41
C ASN A 713 -24.91 -16.82 -10.82
N LYS A 714 -24.00 -16.19 -11.55
CA LYS A 714 -22.58 -16.06 -11.18
C LYS A 714 -22.39 -15.49 -9.77
N ARG A 715 -23.19 -14.50 -9.39
CA ARG A 715 -23.10 -13.88 -8.07
C ARG A 715 -23.35 -14.89 -6.96
N ASP A 716 -24.43 -15.67 -7.08
CA ASP A 716 -24.85 -16.63 -6.06
C ASP A 716 -23.82 -17.76 -5.92
N TYR A 717 -23.29 -18.28 -7.03
CA TYR A 717 -22.22 -19.27 -6.99
C TYR A 717 -20.96 -18.76 -6.29
N PHE A 718 -20.58 -17.50 -6.53
CA PHE A 718 -19.44 -16.89 -5.84
C PHE A 718 -19.72 -16.67 -4.34
N ASP A 719 -20.95 -16.31 -3.97
CA ASP A 719 -21.33 -16.15 -2.56
C ASP A 719 -21.31 -17.49 -1.81
N SER A 720 -21.78 -18.57 -2.45
CA SER A 720 -21.67 -19.93 -1.90
C SER A 720 -20.22 -20.39 -1.80
N ALA A 721 -19.41 -20.13 -2.83
CA ALA A 721 -17.98 -20.45 -2.80
C ALA A 721 -17.23 -19.76 -1.66
N ARG A 722 -17.54 -18.49 -1.38
CA ARG A 722 -16.94 -17.75 -0.26
C ARG A 722 -17.27 -18.40 1.09
N LYS A 723 -18.51 -18.87 1.29
CA LYS A 723 -18.92 -19.59 2.51
C LYS A 723 -18.18 -20.91 2.66
N ILE A 724 -18.09 -21.69 1.59
CA ILE A 724 -17.36 -22.97 1.59
C ILE A 724 -15.88 -22.76 1.89
N ILE A 725 -15.26 -21.75 1.28
CA ILE A 725 -13.87 -21.37 1.58
C ILE A 725 -13.71 -21.01 3.06
N ALA A 726 -14.60 -20.18 3.61
CA ALA A 726 -14.55 -19.79 5.02
C ALA A 726 -14.61 -21.02 5.95
N ASP A 727 -15.55 -21.94 5.72
CA ASP A 727 -15.71 -23.16 6.49
C ASP A 727 -14.50 -24.10 6.36
N PHE A 728 -13.96 -24.25 5.15
CA PHE A 728 -12.81 -25.10 4.87
C PHE A 728 -11.54 -24.60 5.57
N VAL A 729 -11.29 -23.29 5.50
CA VAL A 729 -10.14 -22.64 6.15
C VAL A 729 -10.25 -22.72 7.68
N CYS A 730 -11.43 -22.52 8.25
CA CYS A 730 -11.63 -22.61 9.71
C CYS A 730 -11.38 -24.03 10.28
N LYS A 731 -11.44 -25.07 9.43
CA LYS A 731 -11.15 -26.46 9.79
C LYS A 731 -9.68 -26.86 9.59
N ALA A 732 -8.83 -25.95 9.11
CA ALA A 732 -7.41 -26.23 8.90
C ALA A 732 -6.66 -26.41 10.23
N ASP A 733 -5.63 -27.24 10.24
CA ASP A 733 -4.70 -27.31 11.38
C ASP A 733 -3.65 -26.19 11.27
N VAL A 734 -3.17 -25.93 10.04
CA VAL A 734 -2.20 -24.86 9.76
C VAL A 734 -2.58 -24.12 8.49
N ILE A 735 -2.45 -22.79 8.53
CA ILE A 735 -2.61 -21.89 7.38
C ILE A 735 -1.30 -21.16 7.17
N ALA A 736 -0.69 -21.28 5.99
CA ALA A 736 0.58 -20.66 5.65
C ALA A 736 0.42 -19.69 4.48
N GLY A 737 0.85 -18.43 4.62
CA GLY A 737 0.73 -17.43 3.56
C GLY A 737 1.73 -16.29 3.73
N THR A 738 1.86 -15.41 2.74
CA THR A 738 2.57 -14.15 2.95
C THR A 738 1.73 -13.21 3.83
N PRO A 739 2.31 -12.20 4.50
CA PRO A 739 1.54 -11.32 5.39
C PRO A 739 0.35 -10.66 4.69
N VAL A 740 0.51 -10.27 3.42
CA VAL A 740 -0.54 -9.66 2.60
C VAL A 740 -1.62 -10.68 2.23
N ALA A 741 -1.25 -11.89 1.81
CA ALA A 741 -2.22 -12.94 1.49
C ALA A 741 -3.07 -13.32 2.72
N LEU A 742 -2.43 -13.43 3.89
CA LEU A 742 -3.13 -13.67 5.17
C LEU A 742 -4.04 -12.50 5.55
N ARG A 743 -3.60 -11.26 5.33
CA ARG A 743 -4.44 -10.08 5.54
C ARG A 743 -5.69 -10.11 4.67
N MET A 744 -5.55 -10.44 3.39
CA MET A 744 -6.69 -10.59 2.48
C MET A 744 -7.62 -11.71 2.96
N LEU A 745 -7.07 -12.84 3.39
CA LEU A 745 -7.86 -13.94 3.95
C LEU A 745 -8.69 -13.48 5.16
N TYR A 746 -8.10 -12.78 6.13
CA TYR A 746 -8.84 -12.28 7.30
C TYR A 746 -9.92 -11.26 6.95
N ASN A 747 -9.76 -10.50 5.86
CA ASN A 747 -10.79 -9.58 5.39
C ASN A 747 -12.01 -10.34 4.85
N HIS A 748 -11.80 -11.49 4.21
CA HIS A 748 -12.87 -12.30 3.63
C HIS A 748 -13.42 -13.38 4.57
N VAL A 749 -12.65 -13.78 5.58
CA VAL A 749 -13.01 -14.79 6.58
C VAL A 749 -12.85 -14.19 7.99
N PRO A 750 -13.71 -13.22 8.39
CA PRO A 750 -13.58 -12.54 9.69
C PRO A 750 -13.84 -13.46 10.89
N VAL A 751 -14.47 -14.62 10.67
CA VAL A 751 -14.71 -15.64 11.70
C VAL A 751 -13.47 -16.47 12.03
N LEU A 752 -12.44 -16.45 11.17
CA LEU A 752 -11.19 -17.16 11.39
C LEU A 752 -10.49 -16.56 12.62
N LYS A 753 -10.21 -17.40 13.62
CA LYS A 753 -9.47 -17.02 14.83
C LYS A 753 -8.29 -17.97 15.02
N PRO A 754 -7.06 -17.55 14.71
CA PRO A 754 -5.90 -18.41 14.92
C PRO A 754 -5.60 -18.57 16.42
N CYS A 755 -5.01 -19.69 16.82
CA CYS A 755 -4.57 -19.88 18.21
C CYS A 755 -3.09 -19.52 18.43
N PHE A 756 -2.30 -19.48 17.35
CA PHE A 756 -0.87 -19.17 17.38
C PHE A 756 -0.41 -18.61 16.03
N VAL A 757 0.54 -17.68 16.03
CA VAL A 757 1.13 -17.12 14.79
C VAL A 757 2.64 -17.29 14.78
N VAL A 758 3.19 -17.86 13.70
CA VAL A 758 4.63 -17.91 13.44
C VAL A 758 4.97 -16.86 12.38
N ILE A 759 5.89 -15.96 12.70
CA ILE A 759 6.48 -15.00 11.78
C ILE A 759 7.92 -15.47 11.50
N ASP A 760 8.08 -16.32 10.49
CA ASP A 760 9.39 -16.83 10.05
C ASP A 760 10.10 -15.80 9.18
N GLU A 761 11.43 -15.81 9.22
CA GLU A 761 12.28 -14.84 8.53
C GLU A 761 11.92 -13.38 8.85
N ALA A 762 11.48 -13.13 10.11
CA ALA A 762 10.99 -11.83 10.58
C ALA A 762 12.03 -10.70 10.45
N GLY A 763 13.33 -11.04 10.40
CA GLY A 763 14.41 -10.09 10.15
C GLY A 763 14.33 -9.41 8.78
N ARG A 764 13.69 -10.07 7.79
CA ARG A 764 13.51 -9.58 6.41
C ARG A 764 12.22 -8.75 6.22
N LEU A 765 11.34 -8.71 7.23
CA LEU A 765 10.09 -7.96 7.19
C LEU A 765 10.26 -6.56 7.77
N THR A 766 9.67 -5.55 7.12
CA THR A 766 9.50 -4.23 7.74
C THR A 766 8.69 -4.40 9.03
N GLU A 767 8.87 -3.51 10.02
CA GLU A 767 8.13 -3.62 11.28
C GLU A 767 6.60 -3.59 11.07
N SER A 768 6.09 -2.80 10.14
CA SER A 768 4.67 -2.79 9.77
C SER A 768 4.20 -4.11 9.15
N MET A 769 4.99 -4.72 8.28
CA MET A 769 4.65 -6.01 7.67
C MET A 769 4.73 -7.17 8.68
N ALA A 770 5.64 -7.11 9.65
CA ALA A 770 5.79 -8.13 10.71
C ALA A 770 4.62 -8.11 11.72
N VAL A 771 3.95 -6.98 11.87
CA VAL A 771 2.77 -6.80 12.75
C VAL A 771 1.46 -7.16 12.03
N LEU A 772 1.43 -7.07 10.70
CA LEU A 772 0.23 -7.31 9.89
C LEU A 772 -0.52 -8.63 10.19
N PRO A 773 0.15 -9.79 10.37
CA PRO A 773 -0.52 -11.07 10.65
C PRO A 773 -1.23 -11.14 12.00
N ILE A 774 -0.83 -10.29 12.96
CA ILE A 774 -1.40 -10.25 14.32
C ILE A 774 -2.35 -9.07 14.53
N ALA A 775 -2.43 -8.12 13.59
CA ALA A 775 -3.19 -6.87 13.80
C ALA A 775 -4.68 -7.09 14.11
N ARG A 776 -5.34 -8.07 13.46
CA ARG A 776 -6.73 -8.47 13.76
C ARG A 776 -6.89 -9.43 14.94
N HIS A 777 -5.78 -9.98 15.40
CA HIS A 777 -5.72 -11.03 16.40
C HIS A 777 -4.63 -10.67 17.43
N ALA A 778 -4.74 -9.46 17.96
CA ALA A 778 -3.69 -8.84 18.77
C ALA A 778 -3.47 -9.57 20.10
N ASP A 779 -4.44 -10.37 20.54
CA ASP A 779 -4.43 -11.24 21.73
C ASP A 779 -3.76 -12.61 21.48
N VAL A 780 -3.59 -13.00 20.23
CA VAL A 780 -3.07 -14.32 19.86
C VAL A 780 -1.56 -14.39 20.07
N PRO A 781 -1.02 -15.40 20.78
CA PRO A 781 0.42 -15.57 20.97
C PRO A 781 1.18 -15.70 19.65
N ALA A 782 2.41 -15.22 19.61
CA ALA A 782 3.21 -15.31 18.39
C ALA A 782 4.71 -15.51 18.62
N LEU A 783 5.33 -16.16 17.64
CA LEU A 783 6.77 -16.41 17.54
C LEU A 783 7.35 -15.60 16.37
N TRP A 784 8.16 -14.59 16.66
CA TRP A 784 9.02 -13.95 15.66
C TRP A 784 10.37 -14.64 15.65
N ILE A 785 10.76 -15.12 14.48
CA ILE A 785 12.03 -15.83 14.34
C ILE A 785 12.73 -15.40 13.06
N GLY A 786 14.03 -15.17 13.12
CA GLY A 786 14.76 -14.72 11.94
C GLY A 786 16.22 -14.41 12.19
N ASP A 787 16.89 -13.97 11.14
CA ASP A 787 18.25 -13.45 11.19
C ASP A 787 18.22 -11.95 10.91
N VAL A 788 18.81 -11.17 11.81
CA VAL A 788 18.87 -9.70 11.74
C VAL A 788 20.19 -9.19 11.19
N LYS A 789 21.19 -10.08 11.02
CA LYS A 789 22.52 -9.76 10.44
C LYS A 789 22.60 -10.10 8.95
N GLN A 790 21.65 -10.86 8.43
CA GLN A 790 21.49 -11.14 7.00
C GLN A 790 20.71 -10.03 6.26
N PHE A 791 20.10 -10.35 5.13
CA PHE A 791 19.27 -9.45 4.34
C PHE A 791 18.15 -8.84 5.19
N GLY A 792 18.22 -7.54 5.43
CA GLY A 792 17.14 -6.79 6.08
C GLY A 792 15.95 -6.53 5.15
N PRO A 793 14.93 -5.82 5.64
CA PRO A 793 13.83 -5.33 4.83
C PRO A 793 14.33 -4.40 3.72
N ILE A 794 13.64 -4.43 2.58
CA ILE A 794 13.95 -3.58 1.43
C ILE A 794 13.03 -2.36 1.45
N ALA A 795 13.60 -1.17 1.31
CA ALA A 795 12.87 0.07 1.01
C ALA A 795 13.17 0.44 -0.45
N ALA A 796 12.25 0.12 -1.36
CA ALA A 796 12.46 0.27 -2.80
C ALA A 796 12.74 1.73 -3.20
N ALA A 797 12.07 2.68 -2.54
CA ALA A 797 12.26 4.11 -2.78
C ALA A 797 13.68 4.60 -2.50
N GLU A 798 14.49 3.91 -1.69
CA GLU A 798 15.90 4.28 -1.40
C GLU A 798 16.76 4.35 -2.67
N GLN A 799 16.40 3.58 -3.70
CA GLN A 799 17.13 3.54 -4.97
C GLN A 799 16.95 4.84 -5.78
N ASP A 800 15.96 5.66 -5.42
CA ASP A 800 15.67 6.93 -6.06
C ASP A 800 16.26 8.11 -5.27
N ILE A 801 17.43 8.55 -5.74
CA ILE A 801 18.18 9.66 -5.15
C ILE A 801 17.38 10.98 -5.21
N GLU A 802 16.51 11.14 -6.21
CA GLU A 802 15.76 12.39 -6.40
C GLU A 802 14.51 12.46 -5.52
N TYR A 803 13.88 11.31 -5.21
CA TYR A 803 12.68 11.27 -4.37
C TYR A 803 12.97 11.60 -2.90
N ASN A 804 14.16 11.23 -2.40
CA ASN A 804 14.57 11.38 -1.00
C ASN A 804 13.51 10.90 0.02
N PRO A 805 13.28 9.58 0.14
CA PRO A 805 12.26 9.02 1.03
C PRO A 805 12.51 9.32 2.53
N ILE A 806 11.45 9.70 3.24
CA ILE A 806 11.49 10.32 4.57
C ILE A 806 11.93 9.34 5.67
N PHE A 807 11.44 8.10 5.61
CA PHE A 807 11.59 7.13 6.70
C PHE A 807 12.47 5.93 6.32
N THR A 808 13.36 6.10 5.34
CA THR A 808 14.12 5.00 4.73
C THR A 808 14.85 4.10 5.73
N ALA A 809 15.59 4.71 6.67
CA ALA A 809 16.35 3.94 7.65
C ALA A 809 15.42 3.13 8.56
N GLN A 810 14.32 3.74 9.03
CA GLN A 810 13.34 3.04 9.86
C GLN A 810 12.57 1.96 9.07
N ARG A 811 12.24 2.21 7.80
CA ARG A 811 11.59 1.24 6.90
C ARG A 811 12.42 -0.03 6.74
N LYS A 812 13.75 0.11 6.71
CA LYS A 812 14.73 -0.98 6.66
C LYS A 812 15.06 -1.60 8.03
N ARG A 813 14.38 -1.20 9.10
CA ARG A 813 14.54 -1.79 10.43
C ARG A 813 13.35 -2.72 10.70
N SER A 814 13.63 -4.02 10.83
CA SER A 814 12.61 -4.99 11.24
C SER A 814 12.30 -4.86 12.73
N LEU A 815 11.10 -5.28 13.13
CA LEU A 815 10.73 -5.35 14.55
C LEU A 815 11.70 -6.23 15.34
N LEU A 816 12.13 -7.34 14.74
CA LEU A 816 13.07 -8.29 15.36
C LEU A 816 14.44 -7.63 15.63
N ALA A 817 14.97 -6.87 14.66
CA ALA A 817 16.20 -6.11 14.85
C ALA A 817 16.05 -5.00 15.90
N ARG A 818 14.84 -4.41 16.01
CA ARG A 818 14.53 -3.40 17.01
C ARG A 818 14.48 -3.97 18.43
N MET A 819 13.86 -5.14 18.59
CA MET A 819 13.85 -5.91 19.84
C MET A 819 15.27 -6.30 20.27
N GLU A 820 16.08 -6.86 19.37
CA GLU A 820 17.48 -7.20 19.65
C GLU A 820 18.29 -5.95 20.05
N GLY A 821 18.16 -4.87 19.29
CA GLY A 821 18.85 -3.60 19.56
C GLY A 821 18.41 -2.90 20.85
N ALA A 822 17.25 -3.26 21.40
CA ALA A 822 16.76 -2.81 22.70
C ALA A 822 17.05 -3.82 23.84
N GLY A 823 17.72 -4.94 23.54
CA GLY A 823 18.06 -5.99 24.51
C GLY A 823 16.86 -6.80 25.01
N GLN A 824 15.86 -7.05 24.16
CA GLN A 824 14.66 -7.85 24.48
C GLN A 824 14.76 -9.30 24.08
#